data_AF-A0A1V9XZG0-F1
#
_entry.id   AF-A0A1V9XZG0-F1
#
_cell.length_a   1.000
_cell.length_b   1.000
_cell.length_c   1.000
_cell.angle_alpha   90.00
_cell.angle_beta   90.00
_cell.angle_gamma   90.00
#
_symmetry.space_group_name_H-M   'P 1'
#
loop_
_entity.id
_entity.type
_entity.pdbx_description
1 polymer ?
#
loop_
_entity_poly.entity_id
_entity_poly.type
_entity_poly.pdbx_seq_one_letter_code
_entity_poly.pdbx_strand_id
1 'polypeptide(L)'
;MLRFDGRVAVVTGAGNGLGREYALLLASRGCKVVVNDLGGGRNGEGASSRAADVVVNEIRRDGGEAVPDYNSVEQGDKIVATAINNYGRIDIVINNAGILRDKAFVNMTEAEFDIIHRVHLKGSFAVTKAAWPYMRKQGYGKVIMTASAAGIFGNFGQANYASAKLALLGLSNTLAIEGRKYNIAVNTMVPTAASRLTEDIMPAEIFEKLKPHFVSPITVWLCHEECTETGGCFEAAGGFVAKYQFFRSVGKAFIDESLTLESLRDNWDSVTNLQGARPLFNVQEQTISVVQALSGEAPPPGALTPAQTSQTPDEDESVFRYNIDSAILYHLAVGVSTKQPDHLRFLYENADDFSVLPSFGVIISMSAVFNSAELHEAIGRINGDPARMLHGEQFLELLKPLPPSAAVKTEVRISDVLDKGSGAVVVVDADTRDVQSDELLARSQWLVFFVGAGGFGGPRSSNKVVPIAQLPTRQPDVVLEDQTSIDQAALYRLCGDKNPLHIDPTFAAMGGWQQPIMHGLCSLGYSTRHVMKAFANNDMGAFKSLKVRFTGPVVPGETVRTCMWKDGSRVLFETVAVESGKTVIGGGVIELRNPNLLPAPPRAIGFQAAPHQPDGEMAGKPELKTDMVFEGMRFRVEEQPDLIDKIQAIFEYHITLDGKTVATWTLDLKNGKGAVYEGPCKDGKPNCVVTISDDDMFNMAVGQLDPQKAFMTGKIKIRGNIMLMQKLRLLLKPPPEKQEDAAPAPVSLSGELRCKAIFSTTNKKVAKSPDLAADIQTIFQFDILKGGQLAYQYTLDLKNGKGCGYEGPATEKPDCILIMEDDILDKVHSGKLDAQRAFMTQKLKIKGNVLASQKLADIWADERENESDDESTPSSGNSSAAPVSLVVPQGAPKTVKADFIFNIFLYHLHQDRAMGEYITSLVKCTYHWVILQKGKKASEWTSDLKTGKGDLYNEAPRGGVHPEVQITIDDEDLVQLMLGKLNPQKAFMQGRLKIRGNIMLMQKFNTLWQEILKSGRVVELKLVAPLLSDGQPLSPELWSDYKFFQLSQRLAHLPTLVGASKGRSYHFRVSQAGQLKSEWTIDLETDPGAIYRGAPKNSGKVCEIAMDDLAIYHLVEGTLSPQKAFAQANINDRSAIDAIMPLFISKSKL
;
A
#
# COMPACT_ATOMS: atom_id res chain seq x y z
N MET A 1 -25.42 -13.58 -24.93
CA MET A 1 -24.59 -12.58 -25.65
C MET A 1 -25.43 -11.34 -25.83
N LEU A 2 -24.93 -10.14 -25.49
CA LEU A 2 -25.68 -8.89 -25.63
C LEU A 2 -25.89 -8.54 -27.12
N ARG A 3 -27.13 -8.24 -27.51
CA ARG A 3 -27.60 -8.05 -28.90
C ARG A 3 -28.37 -6.73 -29.04
N PHE A 4 -28.47 -6.24 -30.27
CA PHE A 4 -29.16 -4.99 -30.62
C PHE A 4 -30.18 -5.21 -31.75
N ASP A 5 -30.70 -6.44 -31.86
CA ASP A 5 -31.64 -6.82 -32.89
C ASP A 5 -32.89 -5.93 -32.83
N GLY A 6 -33.29 -5.37 -33.97
CA GLY A 6 -34.44 -4.46 -34.08
C GLY A 6 -34.19 -3.02 -33.59
N ARG A 7 -32.97 -2.67 -33.15
CA ARG A 7 -32.58 -1.31 -32.76
C ARG A 7 -31.93 -0.56 -33.92
N VAL A 8 -32.18 0.76 -33.98
CA VAL A 8 -31.55 1.66 -34.96
C VAL A 8 -30.64 2.66 -34.26
N ALA A 9 -29.38 2.74 -34.69
CA ALA A 9 -28.38 3.66 -34.15
C ALA A 9 -27.95 4.70 -35.18
N VAL A 10 -27.81 5.95 -34.74
CA VAL A 10 -27.05 7.00 -35.44
C VAL A 10 -25.73 7.19 -34.73
N VAL A 11 -24.62 7.07 -35.45
CA VAL A 11 -23.28 7.38 -34.94
C VAL A 11 -22.70 8.52 -35.77
N THR A 12 -22.43 9.67 -35.13
CA THR A 12 -21.86 10.84 -35.83
C THR A 12 -20.33 10.81 -35.84
N GLY A 13 -19.71 11.24 -36.94
CA GLY A 13 -18.27 11.12 -37.15
C GLY A 13 -17.80 9.66 -37.19
N ALA A 14 -18.58 8.80 -37.84
CA ALA A 14 -18.39 7.36 -37.86
C ALA A 14 -17.49 6.86 -39.01
N GLY A 15 -16.93 7.75 -39.83
CA GLY A 15 -16.07 7.38 -40.95
C GLY A 15 -14.69 6.88 -40.54
N ASN A 16 -14.22 7.23 -39.33
CA ASN A 16 -12.91 6.84 -38.81
C ASN A 16 -12.89 6.72 -37.27
N GLY A 17 -11.80 6.19 -36.71
CA GLY A 17 -11.51 6.23 -35.28
C GLY A 17 -12.57 5.57 -34.40
N LEU A 18 -12.89 6.22 -33.26
CA LEU A 18 -13.87 5.73 -32.29
C LEU A 18 -15.26 5.52 -32.89
N GLY A 19 -15.75 6.49 -33.68
CA GLY A 19 -17.07 6.40 -34.31
C GLY A 19 -17.20 5.20 -35.25
N ARG A 20 -16.15 4.89 -36.02
CA ARG A 20 -16.10 3.70 -36.88
C ARG A 20 -16.21 2.41 -36.05
N GLU A 21 -15.44 2.30 -34.97
CA GLU A 21 -15.49 1.10 -34.11
C GLU A 21 -16.85 0.93 -33.42
N TYR A 22 -17.49 2.02 -32.98
CA TYR A 22 -18.84 1.96 -32.42
C TYR A 22 -19.86 1.43 -33.45
N ALA A 23 -19.79 1.94 -34.68
CA ALA A 23 -20.68 1.53 -35.76
C ALA A 23 -20.51 0.04 -36.12
N LEU A 24 -19.25 -0.42 -36.25
CA LEU A 24 -18.94 -1.82 -36.53
C LEU A 24 -19.40 -2.75 -35.38
N LEU A 25 -19.12 -2.37 -34.13
CA LEU A 25 -19.51 -3.18 -32.99
C LEU A 25 -21.03 -3.29 -32.86
N LEU A 26 -21.78 -2.18 -32.98
CA LEU A 26 -23.25 -2.20 -32.98
C LEU A 26 -23.80 -3.08 -34.11
N ALA A 27 -23.30 -2.91 -35.33
CA ALA A 27 -23.78 -3.67 -36.49
C ALA A 27 -23.50 -5.18 -36.35
N SER A 28 -22.31 -5.57 -35.89
CA SER A 28 -21.95 -6.97 -35.62
C SER A 28 -22.87 -7.65 -34.58
N ARG A 29 -23.58 -6.85 -33.77
CA ARG A 29 -24.53 -7.30 -32.75
C ARG A 29 -25.99 -7.15 -33.17
N GLY A 30 -26.27 -6.90 -34.44
CA GLY A 30 -27.63 -6.88 -35.01
C GLY A 30 -28.29 -5.51 -35.09
N CYS A 31 -27.58 -4.43 -34.74
CA CYS A 31 -28.11 -3.08 -34.87
C CYS A 31 -28.11 -2.61 -36.34
N LYS A 32 -29.14 -1.86 -36.74
CA LYS A 32 -29.16 -1.13 -38.02
C LYS A 32 -28.52 0.24 -37.81
N VAL A 33 -27.46 0.55 -38.56
CA VAL A 33 -26.61 1.73 -38.26
C VAL A 33 -26.67 2.77 -39.36
N VAL A 34 -26.96 4.02 -39.00
CA VAL A 34 -26.69 5.20 -39.83
C VAL A 34 -25.27 5.68 -39.52
N VAL A 35 -24.39 5.55 -40.50
CA VAL A 35 -22.99 5.98 -40.43
C VAL A 35 -22.92 7.42 -40.94
N ASN A 36 -22.95 8.39 -40.03
CA ASN A 36 -22.82 9.80 -40.39
C ASN A 36 -21.34 10.24 -40.37
N ASP A 37 -20.86 10.82 -41.47
CA ASP A 37 -19.58 11.51 -41.52
C ASP A 37 -19.55 12.58 -42.63
N LEU A 38 -19.12 13.80 -42.29
CA LEU A 38 -18.96 14.89 -43.28
C LEU A 38 -17.77 14.63 -44.23
N GLY A 39 -16.78 13.85 -43.80
CA GLY A 39 -15.56 13.56 -44.54
C GLY A 39 -14.57 14.73 -44.63
N GLY A 40 -14.65 15.67 -43.69
CA GLY A 40 -13.70 16.78 -43.56
C GLY A 40 -12.41 16.39 -42.83
N GLY A 41 -11.38 17.24 -42.92
CA GLY A 41 -10.13 17.10 -42.19
C GLY A 41 -10.25 17.42 -40.70
N ARG A 42 -9.21 17.09 -39.90
CA ARG A 42 -9.15 17.34 -38.43
C ARG A 42 -9.49 18.78 -38.03
N ASN A 43 -9.14 19.73 -38.89
CA ASN A 43 -9.30 21.16 -38.67
C ASN A 43 -10.73 21.65 -39.05
N GLY A 44 -11.60 20.78 -39.58
CA GLY A 44 -12.96 21.11 -40.00
C GLY A 44 -13.07 21.67 -41.42
N GLU A 45 -12.06 21.49 -42.27
CA GLU A 45 -12.09 21.88 -43.68
C GLU A 45 -12.41 20.69 -44.61
N GLY A 46 -13.15 20.94 -45.68
CA GLY A 46 -13.50 19.95 -46.70
C GLY A 46 -14.73 19.08 -46.36
N ALA A 47 -15.22 18.36 -47.36
CA ALA A 47 -16.30 17.37 -47.23
C ALA A 47 -16.06 16.23 -48.24
N SER A 48 -16.36 14.99 -47.85
CA SER A 48 -16.21 13.82 -48.70
C SER A 48 -17.18 12.70 -48.31
N SER A 49 -18.00 12.23 -49.27
CA SER A 49 -18.91 11.11 -49.03
C SER A 49 -18.17 9.80 -48.71
N ARG A 50 -16.93 9.67 -49.21
CA ARG A 50 -16.13 8.43 -49.14
C ARG A 50 -15.91 7.93 -47.71
N ALA A 51 -15.82 8.82 -46.72
CA ALA A 51 -15.55 8.41 -45.34
C ALA A 51 -16.68 7.53 -44.77
N ALA A 52 -17.94 7.93 -44.95
CA ALA A 52 -19.10 7.15 -44.53
C ALA A 52 -19.29 5.90 -45.41
N ASP A 53 -19.11 6.04 -46.73
CA ASP A 53 -19.32 4.94 -47.69
C ASP A 53 -18.43 3.73 -47.41
N VAL A 54 -17.16 3.96 -47.05
CA VAL A 54 -16.21 2.88 -46.74
C VAL A 54 -16.68 2.04 -45.56
N VAL A 55 -17.13 2.68 -44.48
CA VAL A 55 -17.57 1.98 -43.26
C VAL A 55 -18.90 1.26 -43.49
N VAL A 56 -19.82 1.84 -44.27
CA VAL A 56 -21.07 1.16 -44.64
C VAL A 56 -20.80 -0.09 -45.47
N ASN A 57 -19.90 -0.01 -46.45
CA ASN A 57 -19.54 -1.16 -47.27
C ASN A 57 -18.87 -2.26 -46.44
N GLU A 58 -18.04 -1.87 -45.46
CA GLU A 58 -17.44 -2.79 -44.50
C GLU A 58 -18.50 -3.50 -43.65
N ILE A 59 -19.44 -2.76 -43.05
CA ILE A 59 -20.55 -3.34 -42.29
C ILE A 59 -21.36 -4.32 -43.13
N ARG A 60 -21.71 -3.95 -44.38
CA ARG A 60 -22.50 -4.80 -45.29
C ARG A 60 -21.75 -6.06 -45.68
N ARG A 61 -20.45 -5.95 -45.97
CA ARG A 61 -19.59 -7.10 -46.27
C ARG A 61 -19.55 -8.10 -45.12
N ASP A 62 -19.56 -7.60 -43.89
CA ASP A 62 -19.49 -8.40 -42.68
C ASP A 62 -20.89 -8.88 -42.21
N GLY A 63 -21.93 -8.69 -43.04
CA GLY A 63 -23.29 -9.21 -42.84
C GLY A 63 -24.23 -8.32 -42.02
N GLY A 64 -23.82 -7.09 -41.69
CA GLY A 64 -24.65 -6.11 -40.98
C GLY A 64 -25.45 -5.19 -41.92
N GLU A 65 -26.38 -4.42 -41.33
CA GLU A 65 -27.19 -3.42 -42.05
C GLU A 65 -26.75 -1.99 -41.70
N ALA A 66 -26.35 -1.22 -42.72
CA ALA A 66 -26.03 0.19 -42.55
C ALA A 66 -26.36 1.05 -43.78
N VAL A 67 -26.55 2.35 -43.56
CA VAL A 67 -26.69 3.39 -44.59
C VAL A 67 -25.81 4.60 -44.27
N PRO A 68 -25.23 5.26 -45.29
CA PRO A 68 -24.39 6.43 -45.07
C PRO A 68 -25.24 7.69 -44.89
N ASP A 69 -24.72 8.65 -44.13
CA ASP A 69 -25.22 10.03 -44.07
C ASP A 69 -24.04 11.00 -44.18
N TYR A 70 -24.17 12.04 -45.01
CA TYR A 70 -23.09 12.97 -45.34
C TYR A 70 -23.30 14.38 -44.77
N ASN A 71 -24.33 14.57 -43.95
CA ASN A 71 -24.68 15.89 -43.42
C ASN A 71 -23.72 16.31 -42.29
N SER A 72 -23.45 17.61 -42.19
CA SER A 72 -22.82 18.16 -40.98
C SER A 72 -23.76 17.95 -39.79
N VAL A 73 -23.20 17.69 -38.60
CA VAL A 73 -23.97 17.60 -37.33
C VAL A 73 -24.74 18.88 -36.99
N GLU A 74 -24.38 20.01 -37.59
CA GLU A 74 -25.16 21.24 -37.52
C GLU A 74 -26.56 21.11 -38.15
N GLN A 75 -26.75 20.13 -39.05
CA GLN A 75 -28.01 19.78 -39.71
C GLN A 75 -28.58 18.48 -39.15
N GLY A 76 -28.68 18.41 -37.81
CA GLY A 76 -29.05 17.19 -37.09
C GLY A 76 -30.43 16.62 -37.46
N ASP A 77 -31.37 17.46 -37.90
CA ASP A 77 -32.67 17.06 -38.43
C ASP A 77 -32.54 16.16 -39.68
N LYS A 78 -31.61 16.47 -40.59
CA LYS A 78 -31.36 15.66 -41.78
C LYS A 78 -30.72 14.32 -41.45
N ILE A 79 -29.80 14.30 -40.49
CA ILE A 79 -29.15 13.07 -40.01
C ILE A 79 -30.21 12.11 -39.44
N VAL A 80 -31.10 12.63 -38.57
CA VAL A 80 -32.18 11.83 -38.00
C VAL A 80 -33.18 11.42 -39.07
N ALA A 81 -33.49 12.28 -40.05
CA ALA A 81 -34.34 11.92 -41.18
C ALA A 81 -33.78 10.73 -41.97
N THR A 82 -32.46 10.60 -42.12
CA THR A 82 -31.84 9.42 -42.74
C THR A 82 -32.18 8.13 -41.98
N ALA A 83 -32.15 8.14 -40.65
CA ALA A 83 -32.56 6.97 -39.84
C ALA A 83 -34.05 6.65 -40.02
N ILE A 84 -34.91 7.67 -39.96
CA ILE A 84 -36.36 7.49 -40.09
C ILE A 84 -36.76 7.02 -41.48
N ASN A 85 -36.20 7.59 -42.54
CA ASN A 85 -36.56 7.24 -43.92
C ASN A 85 -36.13 5.82 -44.29
N ASN A 86 -35.01 5.32 -43.75
CA ASN A 86 -34.50 3.98 -44.08
C ASN A 86 -35.03 2.89 -43.14
N TYR A 87 -35.25 3.21 -41.86
CA TYR A 87 -35.53 2.20 -40.84
C TYR A 87 -36.79 2.48 -40.01
N GLY A 88 -37.46 3.63 -40.20
CA GLY A 88 -38.73 3.98 -39.55
C GLY A 88 -38.63 4.35 -38.07
N ARG A 89 -37.44 4.28 -37.47
CA ARG A 89 -37.21 4.53 -36.04
C ARG A 89 -35.78 4.99 -35.76
N ILE A 90 -35.55 5.43 -34.52
CA ILE A 90 -34.24 5.73 -33.97
C ILE A 90 -34.26 5.43 -32.47
N ASP A 91 -33.30 4.63 -32.01
CA ASP A 91 -33.20 4.11 -30.64
C ASP A 91 -31.93 4.59 -29.93
N ILE A 92 -30.83 4.72 -30.67
CA ILE A 92 -29.50 5.03 -30.15
C ILE A 92 -28.93 6.24 -30.91
N VAL A 93 -28.39 7.22 -30.19
CA VAL A 93 -27.63 8.35 -30.75
C VAL A 93 -26.28 8.43 -30.06
N ILE A 94 -25.20 8.22 -30.80
CA ILE A 94 -23.83 8.42 -30.31
C ILE A 94 -23.28 9.71 -30.94
N ASN A 95 -23.26 10.77 -30.14
CA ASN A 95 -22.69 12.06 -30.56
C ASN A 95 -21.16 12.03 -30.39
N ASN A 96 -20.45 11.67 -31.47
CA ASN A 96 -19.00 11.48 -31.48
C ASN A 96 -18.25 12.45 -32.41
N ALA A 97 -18.92 13.06 -33.41
CA ALA A 97 -18.29 13.99 -34.34
C ALA A 97 -17.51 15.12 -33.63
N GLY A 98 -16.33 15.46 -34.17
CA GLY A 98 -15.45 16.43 -33.55
C GLY A 98 -14.25 16.85 -34.40
N ILE A 99 -13.72 18.03 -34.09
CA ILE A 99 -12.57 18.66 -34.76
C ILE A 99 -11.65 19.33 -33.72
N LEU A 100 -10.46 19.77 -34.12
CA LEU A 100 -9.53 20.48 -33.23
C LEU A 100 -9.02 21.77 -33.85
N ARG A 101 -8.92 22.83 -33.04
CA ARG A 101 -8.34 24.15 -33.35
C ARG A 101 -7.56 24.64 -32.13
N ASP A 102 -6.47 23.94 -31.84
CA ASP A 102 -5.67 24.18 -30.64
C ASP A 102 -4.85 25.47 -30.78
N LYS A 103 -5.03 26.39 -29.83
CA LYS A 103 -4.36 27.68 -29.80
C LYS A 103 -4.24 28.19 -28.36
N ALA A 104 -3.08 28.73 -27.99
CA ALA A 104 -2.93 29.46 -26.73
C ALA A 104 -3.99 30.57 -26.66
N PHE A 105 -4.62 30.76 -25.50
CA PHE A 105 -5.81 31.61 -25.36
C PHE A 105 -5.63 33.02 -25.94
N VAL A 106 -4.48 33.66 -25.72
CA VAL A 106 -4.16 35.00 -26.24
C VAL A 106 -4.12 35.09 -27.77
N ASN A 107 -3.88 33.96 -28.45
CA ASN A 107 -3.76 33.90 -29.90
C ASN A 107 -4.98 33.26 -30.57
N MET A 108 -6.00 32.89 -29.80
CA MET A 108 -7.21 32.23 -30.29
C MET A 108 -8.15 33.25 -30.92
N THR A 109 -8.54 33.01 -32.15
CA THR A 109 -9.54 33.84 -32.85
C THR A 109 -10.96 33.40 -32.49
N GLU A 110 -11.93 34.31 -32.62
CA GLU A 110 -13.35 33.98 -32.42
C GLU A 110 -13.81 32.87 -33.36
N ALA A 111 -13.37 32.88 -34.62
CA ALA A 111 -13.72 31.84 -35.59
C ALA A 111 -13.25 30.44 -35.16
N GLU A 112 -12.05 30.33 -34.57
CA GLU A 112 -11.52 29.08 -34.01
C GLU A 112 -12.28 28.65 -32.75
N PHE A 113 -12.80 29.60 -31.96
CA PHE A 113 -13.65 29.30 -30.82
C PHE A 113 -15.04 28.81 -31.26
N ASP A 114 -15.65 29.51 -32.20
CA ASP A 114 -17.02 29.26 -32.65
C ASP A 114 -17.16 27.93 -33.39
N ILE A 115 -16.23 27.60 -34.29
CA ILE A 115 -16.32 26.36 -35.08
C ILE A 115 -16.30 25.13 -34.17
N ILE A 116 -15.52 25.18 -33.08
CA ILE A 116 -15.45 24.11 -32.09
C ILE A 116 -16.80 23.97 -31.37
N HIS A 117 -17.43 25.07 -30.94
CA HIS A 117 -18.74 25.01 -30.29
C HIS A 117 -19.86 24.59 -31.25
N ARG A 118 -19.82 25.04 -32.51
CA ARG A 118 -20.80 24.66 -33.54
C ARG A 118 -20.79 23.16 -33.81
N VAL A 119 -19.61 22.57 -34.02
CA VAL A 119 -19.50 21.14 -34.33
C VAL A 119 -19.77 20.29 -33.08
N HIS A 120 -19.11 20.58 -31.95
CA HIS A 120 -19.20 19.72 -30.78
C HIS A 120 -20.50 19.89 -30.00
N LEU A 121 -20.76 21.09 -29.49
CA LEU A 121 -21.88 21.33 -28.58
C LEU A 121 -23.20 21.49 -29.35
N LYS A 122 -23.25 22.45 -30.28
CA LYS A 122 -24.47 22.76 -31.04
C LYS A 122 -24.85 21.59 -31.96
N GLY A 123 -23.88 20.91 -32.56
CA GLY A 123 -24.11 19.72 -33.37
C GLY A 123 -24.74 18.58 -32.56
N SER A 124 -24.15 18.22 -31.42
CA SER A 124 -24.71 17.19 -30.53
C SER A 124 -26.11 17.54 -30.03
N PHE A 125 -26.34 18.82 -29.70
CA PHE A 125 -27.68 19.35 -29.38
C PHE A 125 -28.65 19.16 -30.56
N ALA A 126 -28.27 19.57 -31.78
CA ALA A 126 -29.15 19.52 -32.95
C ALA A 126 -29.58 18.09 -33.29
N VAL A 127 -28.63 17.14 -33.31
CA VAL A 127 -28.91 15.72 -33.58
C VAL A 127 -29.80 15.12 -32.49
N THR A 128 -29.44 15.31 -31.23
CA THR A 128 -30.21 14.77 -30.10
C THR A 128 -31.61 15.37 -30.03
N LYS A 129 -31.74 16.69 -30.28
CA LYS A 129 -33.02 17.40 -30.31
C LYS A 129 -33.94 16.86 -31.41
N ALA A 130 -33.40 16.55 -32.59
CA ALA A 130 -34.15 15.97 -33.68
C ALA A 130 -34.61 14.53 -33.39
N ALA A 131 -33.80 13.74 -32.68
CA ALA A 131 -34.13 12.36 -32.30
C ALA A 131 -35.15 12.28 -31.14
N TRP A 132 -35.14 13.26 -30.24
CA TRP A 132 -35.87 13.26 -28.98
C TRP A 132 -37.38 12.95 -29.10
N PRO A 133 -38.15 13.55 -30.04
CA PRO A 133 -39.57 13.27 -30.16
C PRO A 133 -39.86 11.80 -30.52
N TYR A 134 -39.01 11.19 -31.33
CA TYR A 134 -39.14 9.78 -31.71
C TYR A 134 -38.86 8.86 -30.53
N MET A 135 -37.77 9.08 -29.79
CA MET A 135 -37.44 8.30 -28.59
C MET A 135 -38.53 8.40 -27.53
N ARG A 136 -39.05 9.62 -27.29
CA ARG A 136 -40.15 9.84 -26.34
C ARG A 136 -41.41 9.11 -26.73
N LYS A 137 -41.80 9.14 -28.01
CA LYS A 137 -42.98 8.42 -28.51
C LYS A 137 -42.82 6.91 -28.40
N GLN A 138 -41.59 6.40 -28.56
CA GLN A 138 -41.27 4.98 -28.47
C GLN A 138 -41.17 4.46 -27.03
N GLY A 139 -40.97 5.34 -26.04
CA GLY A 139 -40.68 4.91 -24.66
C GLY A 139 -39.34 4.20 -24.53
N TYR A 140 -38.38 4.55 -25.40
CA TYR A 140 -37.02 4.02 -25.39
C TYR A 140 -36.05 5.00 -26.06
N GLY A 141 -34.90 5.22 -25.45
CA GLY A 141 -33.79 5.90 -26.10
C GLY A 141 -32.48 5.72 -25.34
N LYS A 142 -31.36 5.73 -26.05
CA LYS A 142 -30.01 5.73 -25.47
C LYS A 142 -29.16 6.78 -26.19
N VAL A 143 -28.58 7.70 -25.43
CA VAL A 143 -27.81 8.81 -25.98
C VAL A 143 -26.44 8.87 -25.32
N ILE A 144 -25.39 8.97 -26.13
CA ILE A 144 -24.02 9.17 -25.68
C ILE A 144 -23.54 10.55 -26.09
N MET A 145 -23.00 11.29 -25.13
CA MET A 145 -22.25 12.52 -25.34
C MET A 145 -20.75 12.24 -25.22
N THR A 146 -19.93 12.78 -26.12
CA THR A 146 -18.47 12.57 -26.07
C THR A 146 -17.76 13.80 -25.50
N ALA A 147 -17.44 13.79 -24.21
CA ALA A 147 -16.61 14.78 -23.53
C ALA A 147 -15.10 14.51 -23.78
N SER A 148 -14.23 14.98 -22.90
CA SER A 148 -12.78 14.71 -22.92
C SER A 148 -12.13 15.05 -21.58
N ALA A 149 -10.96 14.46 -21.29
CA ALA A 149 -10.16 14.81 -20.13
C ALA A 149 -9.76 16.31 -20.16
N ALA A 150 -9.52 16.88 -21.35
CA ALA A 150 -9.29 18.30 -21.53
C ALA A 150 -10.49 19.17 -21.10
N GLY A 151 -11.72 18.66 -21.23
CA GLY A 151 -12.91 19.32 -20.70
C GLY A 151 -12.97 19.27 -19.17
N ILE A 152 -12.67 18.12 -18.57
CA ILE A 152 -12.77 17.92 -17.11
C ILE A 152 -11.67 18.66 -16.34
N PHE A 153 -10.42 18.52 -16.79
CA PHE A 153 -9.26 19.01 -16.06
C PHE A 153 -8.65 20.29 -16.66
N GLY A 154 -9.09 20.69 -17.85
CA GLY A 154 -8.41 21.70 -18.66
C GLY A 154 -7.20 21.11 -19.38
N ASN A 155 -6.82 21.75 -20.49
CA ASN A 155 -5.56 21.46 -21.19
C ASN A 155 -5.03 22.73 -21.87
N PHE A 156 -3.71 22.91 -21.87
CA PHE A 156 -3.08 24.10 -22.44
C PHE A 156 -3.40 24.23 -23.94
N GLY A 157 -3.76 25.44 -24.36
CA GLY A 157 -4.07 25.72 -25.76
C GLY A 157 -5.41 25.17 -26.25
N GLN A 158 -6.27 24.66 -25.35
CA GLN A 158 -7.53 24.02 -25.73
C GLN A 158 -8.74 24.70 -25.07
N ALA A 159 -8.70 26.01 -24.82
CA ALA A 159 -9.80 26.70 -24.12
C ALA A 159 -11.16 26.53 -24.81
N ASN A 160 -11.21 26.66 -26.15
CA ASN A 160 -12.38 26.40 -26.98
C ASN A 160 -12.87 24.95 -26.91
N TYR A 161 -11.95 23.98 -27.00
CA TYR A 161 -12.27 22.56 -26.99
C TYR A 161 -12.71 22.08 -25.61
N ALA A 162 -11.99 22.46 -24.56
CA ALA A 162 -12.31 22.15 -23.17
C ALA A 162 -13.69 22.68 -22.79
N SER A 163 -14.01 23.95 -23.12
CA SER A 163 -15.32 24.53 -22.82
C SER A 163 -16.46 23.79 -23.54
N ALA A 164 -16.29 23.48 -24.83
CA ALA A 164 -17.29 22.73 -25.58
C ALA A 164 -17.49 21.31 -25.03
N LYS A 165 -16.40 20.62 -24.65
CA LYS A 165 -16.44 19.25 -24.13
C LYS A 165 -17.03 19.14 -22.73
N LEU A 166 -16.78 20.10 -21.84
CA LEU A 166 -17.42 20.11 -20.53
C LEU A 166 -18.90 20.55 -20.62
N ALA A 167 -19.25 21.44 -21.56
CA ALA A 167 -20.64 21.80 -21.81
C ALA A 167 -21.50 20.60 -22.27
N LEU A 168 -20.90 19.62 -22.97
CA LEU A 168 -21.58 18.37 -23.31
C LEU A 168 -21.96 17.54 -22.07
N LEU A 169 -21.13 17.53 -21.03
CA LEU A 169 -21.47 16.90 -19.75
C LEU A 169 -22.65 17.65 -19.09
N GLY A 170 -22.64 18.98 -19.09
CA GLY A 170 -23.76 19.78 -18.60
C GLY A 170 -25.07 19.51 -19.36
N LEU A 171 -25.03 19.43 -20.69
CA LEU A 171 -26.17 19.05 -21.53
C LEU A 171 -26.67 17.64 -21.22
N SER A 172 -25.75 16.69 -21.07
CA SER A 172 -26.03 15.29 -20.72
C SER A 172 -26.78 15.19 -19.39
N ASN A 173 -26.32 15.90 -18.35
CA ASN A 173 -26.92 15.89 -17.02
C ASN A 173 -28.40 16.29 -17.05
N THR A 174 -28.76 17.36 -17.76
CA THR A 174 -30.14 17.80 -17.88
C THR A 174 -31.00 16.82 -18.69
N LEU A 175 -30.48 16.34 -19.83
CA LEU A 175 -31.23 15.40 -20.68
C LEU A 175 -31.45 14.04 -19.99
N ALA A 176 -30.51 13.59 -19.15
CA ALA A 176 -30.69 12.39 -18.33
C ALA A 176 -31.90 12.52 -17.38
N ILE A 177 -32.13 13.70 -16.82
CA ILE A 177 -33.28 13.99 -15.95
C ILE A 177 -34.57 14.05 -16.77
N GLU A 178 -34.58 14.81 -17.87
CA GLU A 178 -35.77 14.95 -18.73
C GLU A 178 -36.21 13.63 -19.40
N GLY A 179 -35.23 12.78 -19.74
CA GLY A 179 -35.42 11.53 -20.45
C GLY A 179 -35.89 10.36 -19.58
N ARG A 180 -35.57 10.39 -18.27
CA ARG A 180 -35.77 9.25 -17.35
C ARG A 180 -37.19 8.67 -17.40
N LYS A 181 -38.22 9.53 -17.31
CA LYS A 181 -39.63 9.09 -17.33
C LYS A 181 -40.10 8.48 -18.65
N TYR A 182 -39.31 8.64 -19.72
CA TYR A 182 -39.59 8.07 -21.04
C TYR A 182 -38.65 6.91 -21.39
N ASN A 183 -37.90 6.38 -20.41
CA ASN A 183 -36.86 5.37 -20.61
C ASN A 183 -35.82 5.80 -21.66
N ILE A 184 -35.45 7.09 -21.61
CA ILE A 184 -34.35 7.64 -22.40
C ILE A 184 -33.18 7.86 -21.45
N ALA A 185 -32.12 7.06 -21.61
CA ALA A 185 -30.89 7.22 -20.85
C ALA A 185 -29.89 8.07 -21.62
N VAL A 186 -29.22 8.98 -20.92
CA VAL A 186 -28.20 9.86 -21.50
C VAL A 186 -26.94 9.77 -20.66
N ASN A 187 -25.82 9.37 -21.24
CA ASN A 187 -24.55 9.21 -20.55
C ASN A 187 -23.43 9.93 -21.31
N THR A 188 -22.34 10.20 -20.60
CA THR A 188 -21.17 10.92 -21.13
C THR A 188 -19.95 10.00 -21.14
N MET A 189 -19.26 9.94 -22.28
CA MET A 189 -17.97 9.27 -22.42
C MET A 189 -16.82 10.27 -22.43
N VAL A 190 -15.74 9.91 -21.76
CA VAL A 190 -14.45 10.61 -21.70
C VAL A 190 -13.39 9.66 -22.28
N PRO A 191 -13.36 9.49 -23.61
CA PRO A 191 -12.50 8.48 -24.21
C PRO A 191 -11.06 8.98 -24.33
N THR A 192 -10.11 8.08 -24.07
CA THR A 192 -8.70 8.23 -24.45
C THR A 192 -8.34 7.09 -25.38
N ALA A 193 -8.18 7.40 -26.66
CA ALA A 193 -7.78 6.44 -27.67
C ALA A 193 -6.68 7.00 -28.55
N ALA A 194 -5.77 6.12 -28.96
CA ALA A 194 -4.81 6.37 -30.00
C ALA A 194 -5.55 6.74 -31.29
N SER A 195 -5.13 7.83 -31.91
CA SER A 195 -5.63 8.26 -33.21
C SER A 195 -4.44 8.51 -34.14
N ARG A 196 -4.70 8.74 -35.42
CA ARG A 196 -3.68 9.18 -36.42
C ARG A 196 -2.85 10.40 -35.96
N LEU A 197 -3.28 11.09 -34.90
CA LEU A 197 -2.68 12.31 -34.37
C LEU A 197 -1.69 12.06 -33.24
N THR A 198 -1.61 10.83 -32.72
CA THR A 198 -0.73 10.42 -31.62
C THR A 198 0.25 9.31 -32.03
N GLU A 199 0.18 8.87 -33.29
CA GLU A 199 0.96 7.78 -33.88
C GLU A 199 2.47 8.06 -33.87
N ASP A 200 2.88 9.30 -34.13
CA ASP A 200 4.30 9.69 -34.17
C ASP A 200 4.89 10.07 -32.79
N ILE A 201 4.07 10.09 -31.74
CA ILE A 201 4.43 10.62 -30.40
C ILE A 201 4.40 9.52 -29.32
N MET A 202 3.59 8.49 -29.51
CA MET A 202 3.44 7.38 -28.56
C MET A 202 4.31 6.18 -28.98
N PRO A 203 4.99 5.50 -28.03
CA PRO A 203 5.62 4.21 -28.30
C PRO A 203 4.60 3.22 -28.88
N ALA A 204 5.01 2.43 -29.88
CA ALA A 204 4.13 1.48 -30.57
C ALA A 204 3.36 0.56 -29.61
N GLU A 205 3.98 0.12 -28.51
CA GLU A 205 3.35 -0.71 -27.49
C GLU A 205 2.19 -0.03 -26.74
N ILE A 206 2.27 1.29 -26.51
CA ILE A 206 1.20 2.07 -25.87
C ILE A 206 0.12 2.40 -26.91
N PHE A 207 0.53 2.73 -28.13
CA PHE A 207 -0.39 2.96 -29.24
C PHE A 207 -1.27 1.73 -29.52
N GLU A 208 -0.67 0.53 -29.50
CA GLU A 208 -1.36 -0.76 -29.62
C GLU A 208 -2.36 -0.99 -28.48
N LYS A 209 -2.01 -0.59 -27.26
CA LYS A 209 -2.89 -0.70 -26.08
C LYS A 209 -3.98 0.36 -26.01
N LEU A 210 -3.87 1.48 -26.73
CA LEU A 210 -4.87 2.56 -26.73
C LEU A 210 -5.78 2.52 -27.96
N LYS A 211 -5.85 1.40 -28.67
CA LYS A 211 -6.72 1.26 -29.84
C LYS A 211 -8.19 1.56 -29.51
N PRO A 212 -8.94 2.22 -30.42
CA PRO A 212 -10.36 2.53 -30.25
C PRO A 212 -11.27 1.34 -29.87
N HIS A 213 -10.90 0.11 -30.25
CA HIS A 213 -11.66 -1.09 -29.89
C HIS A 213 -11.72 -1.34 -28.37
N PHE A 214 -10.79 -0.82 -27.58
CA PHE A 214 -10.81 -0.94 -26.12
C PHE A 214 -11.80 0.01 -25.44
N VAL A 215 -12.28 1.05 -26.14
CA VAL A 215 -13.29 2.00 -25.64
C VAL A 215 -14.69 1.60 -26.04
N SER A 216 -14.84 0.95 -27.20
CA SER A 216 -16.12 0.61 -27.81
C SER A 216 -17.05 -0.25 -26.93
N PRO A 217 -16.58 -1.25 -26.16
CA PRO A 217 -17.45 -2.08 -25.34
C PRO A 217 -18.26 -1.31 -24.30
N ILE A 218 -17.65 -0.37 -23.56
CA ILE A 218 -18.37 0.41 -22.55
C ILE A 218 -19.36 1.38 -23.20
N THR A 219 -18.98 2.03 -24.31
CA THR A 219 -19.89 2.90 -25.05
C THR A 219 -21.11 2.15 -25.56
N VAL A 220 -20.92 0.93 -26.09
CA VAL A 220 -22.02 0.09 -26.58
C VAL A 220 -22.83 -0.50 -25.43
N TRP A 221 -22.21 -0.88 -24.30
CA TRP A 221 -22.92 -1.29 -23.08
C TRP A 221 -23.91 -0.22 -22.61
N LEU A 222 -23.49 1.03 -22.54
CA LEU A 222 -24.35 2.17 -22.15
C LEU A 222 -25.51 2.41 -23.14
N CYS A 223 -25.47 1.79 -24.32
CA CYS A 223 -26.55 1.83 -25.32
C CYS A 223 -27.47 0.60 -25.29
N HIS A 224 -27.16 -0.43 -24.50
CA HIS A 224 -27.94 -1.66 -24.43
C HIS A 224 -29.21 -1.48 -23.58
N GLU A 225 -30.25 -2.26 -23.87
CA GLU A 225 -31.54 -2.14 -23.19
C GLU A 225 -31.50 -2.57 -21.72
N GLU A 226 -30.63 -3.52 -21.37
CA GLU A 226 -30.37 -3.95 -19.99
C GLU A 226 -29.57 -2.93 -19.17
N CYS A 227 -28.94 -1.93 -19.80
CA CYS A 227 -28.19 -0.92 -19.08
C CYS A 227 -29.16 0.12 -18.47
N THR A 228 -29.17 0.19 -17.14
CA THR A 228 -29.99 1.12 -16.35
C THR A 228 -29.29 2.45 -16.05
N GLU A 229 -28.02 2.59 -16.42
CA GLU A 229 -27.23 3.78 -16.14
C GLU A 229 -27.75 5.00 -16.93
N THR A 230 -27.94 6.13 -16.26
CA THR A 230 -28.25 7.42 -16.89
C THR A 230 -27.65 8.55 -16.06
N GLY A 231 -27.14 9.59 -16.73
CA GLY A 231 -26.42 10.70 -16.09
C GLY A 231 -24.99 10.36 -15.69
N GLY A 232 -24.49 9.19 -16.06
CA GLY A 232 -23.11 8.78 -15.76
C GLY A 232 -22.08 9.47 -16.66
N CYS A 233 -20.87 9.63 -16.15
CA CYS A 233 -19.72 10.15 -16.89
C CYS A 233 -18.56 9.15 -16.75
N PHE A 234 -18.13 8.55 -17.85
CA PHE A 234 -17.19 7.42 -17.82
C PHE A 234 -15.92 7.71 -18.61
N GLU A 235 -14.77 7.49 -17.98
CA GLU A 235 -13.47 7.40 -18.65
C GLU A 235 -13.26 6.01 -19.22
N ALA A 236 -12.66 5.94 -20.40
CA ALA A 236 -12.25 4.68 -20.98
C ALA A 236 -10.95 4.83 -21.79
N ALA A 237 -9.97 3.97 -21.50
CA ALA A 237 -8.66 3.98 -22.15
C ALA A 237 -8.00 2.60 -22.06
N GLY A 238 -7.65 1.98 -23.18
CA GLY A 238 -6.86 0.74 -23.22
C GLY A 238 -7.31 -0.40 -22.31
N GLY A 239 -8.63 -0.58 -22.17
CA GLY A 239 -9.26 -1.62 -21.36
C GLY A 239 -9.59 -1.19 -19.92
N PHE A 240 -9.12 -0.02 -19.49
CA PHE A 240 -9.54 0.62 -18.24
C PHE A 240 -10.86 1.37 -18.45
N VAL A 241 -11.76 1.26 -17.47
CA VAL A 241 -13.02 2.00 -17.40
C VAL A 241 -13.21 2.51 -15.97
N ALA A 242 -13.55 3.79 -15.82
CA ALA A 242 -13.86 4.41 -14.53
C ALA A 242 -15.01 5.41 -14.64
N LYS A 243 -15.67 5.71 -13.52
CA LYS A 243 -16.75 6.71 -13.44
C LYS A 243 -16.26 7.96 -12.73
N TYR A 244 -16.57 9.13 -13.29
CA TYR A 244 -16.41 10.43 -12.63
C TYR A 244 -17.64 10.76 -11.78
N GLN A 245 -17.41 11.34 -10.61
CA GLN A 245 -18.45 11.83 -9.69
C GLN A 245 -17.97 13.16 -9.08
N PHE A 246 -18.86 14.16 -9.03
CA PHE A 246 -18.57 15.41 -8.33
C PHE A 246 -18.76 15.25 -6.83
N PHE A 247 -17.79 15.75 -6.07
CA PHE A 247 -17.83 15.84 -4.61
C PHE A 247 -17.76 17.31 -4.19
N ARG A 248 -18.50 17.66 -3.15
CA ARG A 248 -18.43 18.99 -2.52
C ARG A 248 -17.88 18.84 -1.10
N SER A 249 -17.00 19.74 -0.67
CA SER A 249 -16.62 19.85 0.74
C SER A 249 -17.86 20.02 1.62
N VAL A 250 -17.72 19.71 2.92
CA VAL A 250 -18.77 20.01 3.92
C VAL A 250 -19.08 21.50 3.93
N GLY A 251 -18.05 22.33 3.77
CA GLY A 251 -18.15 23.78 3.71
C GLY A 251 -18.27 24.42 5.10
N LYS A 252 -18.47 25.74 5.12
CA LYS A 252 -18.70 26.52 6.33
C LYS A 252 -19.84 27.51 6.12
N ALA A 253 -20.82 27.47 7.01
CA ALA A 253 -21.83 28.52 7.08
C ALA A 253 -21.30 29.69 7.92
N PHE A 254 -21.50 30.91 7.43
CA PHE A 254 -21.25 32.15 8.16
C PHE A 254 -22.62 32.76 8.46
N ILE A 255 -23.10 32.57 9.68
CA ILE A 255 -24.41 33.04 10.14
C ILE A 255 -24.18 34.41 10.83
N ASP A 256 -25.04 35.41 10.57
CA ASP A 256 -24.97 36.81 11.02
C ASP A 256 -23.96 37.73 10.26
N GLU A 257 -23.61 38.91 10.83
CA GLU A 257 -22.58 39.86 10.32
C GLU A 257 -21.14 39.28 10.36
N SER A 258 -21.00 37.96 10.53
CA SER A 258 -19.72 37.27 10.69
C SER A 258 -18.97 37.03 9.38
N LEU A 259 -19.61 37.23 8.21
CA LEU A 259 -18.95 37.10 6.91
C LEU A 259 -18.23 38.39 6.51
N THR A 260 -16.97 38.48 6.90
CA THR A 260 -16.00 39.45 6.36
C THR A 260 -14.94 38.77 5.49
N LEU A 261 -14.19 39.54 4.71
CA LEU A 261 -13.06 39.01 3.92
C LEU A 261 -12.03 38.32 4.82
N GLU A 262 -11.75 38.89 5.98
CA GLU A 262 -10.84 38.35 6.99
C GLU A 262 -11.37 37.04 7.57
N SER A 263 -12.67 36.99 7.94
CA SER A 263 -13.28 35.77 8.47
C SER A 263 -13.25 34.60 7.46
N LEU A 264 -13.43 34.89 6.17
CA LEU A 264 -13.37 33.90 5.10
C LEU A 264 -11.95 33.38 4.93
N ARG A 265 -10.96 34.28 4.89
CA ARG A 265 -9.53 33.93 4.83
C ARG A 265 -9.13 33.06 6.02
N ASP A 266 -9.49 33.47 7.23
CA ASP A 266 -9.10 32.81 8.46
C ASP A 266 -9.77 31.42 8.62
N ASN A 267 -10.84 31.16 7.86
CA ASN A 267 -11.54 29.88 7.83
C ASN A 267 -11.46 29.17 6.46
N TRP A 268 -10.52 29.57 5.59
CA TRP A 268 -10.42 29.04 4.23
C TRP A 268 -10.20 27.53 4.20
N ASP A 269 -9.46 27.00 5.17
CA ASP A 269 -9.24 25.56 5.32
C ASP A 269 -10.56 24.83 5.56
N SER A 270 -11.49 25.38 6.36
CA SER A 270 -12.81 24.77 6.57
C SER A 270 -13.68 24.78 5.31
N VAL A 271 -13.51 25.79 4.45
CA VAL A 271 -14.24 25.89 3.17
C VAL A 271 -13.72 24.88 2.15
N THR A 272 -12.39 24.69 2.11
CA THR A 272 -11.70 23.90 1.07
C THR A 272 -11.37 22.46 1.47
N ASN A 273 -11.53 22.11 2.75
CA ASN A 273 -11.26 20.75 3.23
C ASN A 273 -12.23 19.73 2.60
N LEU A 274 -11.67 18.77 1.86
CA LEU A 274 -12.42 17.68 1.25
C LEU A 274 -12.57 16.45 2.17
N GLN A 275 -12.01 16.47 3.38
CA GLN A 275 -12.25 15.43 4.37
C GLN A 275 -13.74 15.42 4.74
N GLY A 276 -14.41 14.30 4.49
CA GLY A 276 -15.87 14.18 4.67
C GLY A 276 -16.70 14.83 3.56
N ALA A 277 -16.09 15.22 2.43
CA ALA A 277 -16.81 15.62 1.24
C ALA A 277 -17.78 14.52 0.79
N ARG A 278 -18.95 14.92 0.30
CA ARG A 278 -20.01 14.01 -0.13
C ARG A 278 -20.37 14.27 -1.59
N PRO A 279 -20.77 13.24 -2.36
CA PRO A 279 -21.37 13.48 -3.65
C PRO A 279 -22.74 14.13 -3.45
N LEU A 280 -23.10 15.02 -4.37
CA LEU A 280 -24.46 15.58 -4.48
C LEU A 280 -25.00 15.14 -5.84
N PHE A 281 -26.18 14.53 -5.86
CA PHE A 281 -26.71 13.88 -7.06
C PHE A 281 -27.71 14.77 -7.82
N ASN A 282 -28.30 15.76 -7.15
CA ASN A 282 -29.24 16.69 -7.75
C ASN A 282 -29.21 18.08 -7.10
N VAL A 283 -29.88 19.04 -7.74
CA VAL A 283 -29.92 20.45 -7.29
C VAL A 283 -30.70 20.60 -5.99
N GLN A 284 -31.70 19.74 -5.74
CA GLN A 284 -32.51 19.76 -4.53
C GLN A 284 -31.69 19.39 -3.29
N GLU A 285 -30.92 18.31 -3.34
CA GLU A 285 -29.97 17.91 -2.30
C GLU A 285 -28.96 19.02 -2.01
N GLN A 286 -28.42 19.64 -3.07
CA GLN A 286 -27.51 20.77 -2.90
C GLN A 286 -28.19 21.93 -2.18
N THR A 287 -29.42 22.27 -2.54
CA THR A 287 -30.20 23.34 -1.91
C THR A 287 -30.50 23.03 -0.45
N ILE A 288 -31.00 21.83 -0.15
CA ILE A 288 -31.31 21.36 1.21
C ILE A 288 -30.05 21.42 2.09
N SER A 289 -28.92 20.93 1.60
CA SER A 289 -27.66 20.94 2.35
C SER A 289 -27.19 22.36 2.70
N VAL A 290 -27.48 23.36 1.84
CA VAL A 290 -27.18 24.76 2.14
C VAL A 290 -28.13 25.30 3.20
N VAL A 291 -29.43 24.99 3.11
CA VAL A 291 -30.42 25.39 4.12
C VAL A 291 -30.08 24.81 5.49
N GLN A 292 -29.71 23.53 5.56
CA GLN A 292 -29.26 22.86 6.80
C GLN A 292 -27.99 23.50 7.38
N ALA A 293 -27.02 23.84 6.53
CA ALA A 293 -25.82 24.51 6.98
C ALA A 293 -26.14 25.90 7.57
N LEU A 294 -27.07 26.64 6.96
CA LEU A 294 -27.51 27.96 7.41
C LEU A 294 -28.42 27.90 8.65
N SER A 295 -29.11 26.80 8.91
CA SER A 295 -29.93 26.60 10.12
C SER A 295 -29.12 26.12 11.33
N GLY A 296 -27.83 25.83 11.17
CA GLY A 296 -26.97 25.31 12.24
C GLY A 296 -27.08 23.79 12.46
N GLU A 297 -27.79 23.07 11.59
CA GLU A 297 -27.99 21.62 11.63
C GLU A 297 -26.95 20.86 10.77
N ALA A 298 -25.71 21.34 10.72
CA ALA A 298 -24.69 20.73 9.86
C ALA A 298 -24.33 19.31 10.35
N PRO A 299 -24.35 18.29 9.47
CA PRO A 299 -24.01 16.93 9.85
C PRO A 299 -22.52 16.83 10.21
N PRO A 300 -22.14 15.98 11.18
CA PRO A 300 -20.75 15.88 11.64
C PRO A 300 -19.80 15.38 10.53
N PRO A 301 -18.53 15.83 10.51
CA PRO A 301 -17.53 15.33 9.58
C PRO A 301 -17.08 13.92 9.99
N GLY A 302 -17.16 12.95 9.06
CA GLY A 302 -16.34 11.72 9.16
C GLY A 302 -17.03 10.35 9.08
N ALA A 303 -18.33 10.23 8.83
CA ALA A 303 -18.94 8.91 8.61
C ALA A 303 -18.98 8.55 7.12
N LEU A 304 -17.95 7.86 6.61
CA LEU A 304 -18.12 6.94 5.49
C LEU A 304 -18.40 5.57 6.11
N THR A 305 -19.64 5.10 6.06
CA THR A 305 -19.91 3.65 6.13
C THR A 305 -19.72 3.06 4.72
N PRO A 306 -19.18 1.84 4.57
CA PRO A 306 -19.04 1.16 3.27
C PRO A 306 -20.36 0.91 2.50
N ALA A 307 -21.51 1.40 3.00
CA ALA A 307 -22.83 1.15 2.45
C ALA A 307 -23.24 2.09 1.29
N GLN A 308 -22.40 3.05 0.88
CA GLN A 308 -22.80 4.11 -0.07
C GLN A 308 -22.19 4.01 -1.48
N THR A 309 -21.52 2.91 -1.84
CA THR A 309 -21.02 2.68 -3.20
C THR A 309 -22.03 2.01 -4.15
N SER A 310 -23.26 1.76 -3.70
CA SER A 310 -24.34 1.23 -4.53
C SER A 310 -25.64 1.98 -4.28
N GLN A 311 -25.84 3.17 -4.86
CA GLN A 311 -27.15 3.79 -4.87
C GLN A 311 -27.54 4.27 -6.27
N THR A 312 -28.42 3.47 -6.87
CA THR A 312 -29.56 3.90 -7.68
C THR A 312 -30.36 5.01 -6.98
N PRO A 313 -30.92 5.99 -7.72
CA PRO A 313 -31.67 7.09 -7.12
C PRO A 313 -33.13 6.70 -6.87
N ASP A 314 -33.41 6.22 -5.66
CA ASP A 314 -34.67 6.34 -4.91
C ASP A 314 -34.46 5.55 -3.61
N GLU A 315 -33.90 6.15 -2.57
CA GLU A 315 -33.82 5.49 -1.27
C GLU A 315 -34.36 6.40 -0.18
N ASP A 316 -35.61 6.13 0.17
CA ASP A 316 -36.25 6.50 1.43
C ASP A 316 -35.27 6.26 2.59
N GLU A 317 -34.86 7.33 3.29
CA GLU A 317 -33.91 7.29 4.42
C GLU A 317 -34.36 6.34 5.55
N SER A 318 -35.61 5.86 5.54
CA SER A 318 -36.13 4.85 6.46
C SER A 318 -35.74 3.38 6.12
N VAL A 319 -35.01 3.13 5.03
CA VAL A 319 -34.62 1.78 4.59
C VAL A 319 -33.23 1.39 5.09
N PHE A 320 -33.14 0.31 5.88
CA PHE A 320 -31.88 -0.33 6.28
C PHE A 320 -31.47 -1.39 5.26
N ARG A 321 -30.20 -1.40 4.82
CA ARG A 321 -29.70 -2.38 3.86
C ARG A 321 -28.52 -3.13 4.44
N TYR A 322 -28.52 -4.44 4.24
CA TYR A 322 -27.38 -5.27 4.58
C TYR A 322 -27.09 -6.28 3.46
N ASN A 323 -25.83 -6.68 3.38
CA ASN A 323 -25.33 -7.67 2.45
C ASN A 323 -24.59 -8.78 3.21
N ILE A 324 -24.01 -9.72 2.47
CA ILE A 324 -23.26 -10.84 3.03
C ILE A 324 -22.10 -10.35 3.91
N ASP A 325 -21.37 -9.31 3.50
CA ASP A 325 -20.26 -8.76 4.28
C ASP A 325 -20.72 -8.22 5.64
N SER A 326 -21.91 -7.60 5.68
CA SER A 326 -22.52 -7.11 6.92
C SER A 326 -22.84 -8.27 7.87
N ALA A 327 -23.34 -9.38 7.33
CA ALA A 327 -23.62 -10.59 8.09
C ALA A 327 -22.32 -11.26 8.60
N ILE A 328 -21.30 -11.42 7.74
CA ILE A 328 -19.99 -11.99 8.13
C ILE A 328 -19.33 -11.13 9.22
N LEU A 329 -19.34 -9.81 9.07
CA LEU A 329 -18.82 -8.89 10.09
C LEU A 329 -19.53 -9.09 11.43
N TYR A 330 -20.86 -9.22 11.41
CA TYR A 330 -21.63 -9.52 12.61
C TYR A 330 -21.27 -10.88 13.21
N HIS A 331 -21.13 -11.92 12.39
CA HIS A 331 -20.75 -13.25 12.85
C HIS A 331 -19.40 -13.23 13.58
N LEU A 332 -18.37 -12.61 12.99
CA LEU A 332 -17.07 -12.41 13.61
C LEU A 332 -17.20 -11.63 14.93
N ALA A 333 -18.02 -10.57 14.93
CA ALA A 333 -18.27 -9.73 16.09
C ALA A 333 -18.99 -10.43 17.25
N VAL A 334 -19.68 -11.54 17.00
CA VAL A 334 -20.26 -12.40 18.06
C VAL A 334 -19.47 -13.70 18.23
N GLY A 335 -18.19 -13.66 17.85
CA GLY A 335 -17.17 -14.65 18.14
C GLY A 335 -17.08 -15.81 17.16
N VAL A 336 -17.82 -15.79 16.05
CA VAL A 336 -17.73 -16.87 15.05
C VAL A 336 -16.29 -16.88 14.53
N SER A 337 -15.70 -18.06 14.46
CA SER A 337 -14.28 -18.22 14.19
C SER A 337 -14.04 -19.47 13.37
N THR A 338 -13.05 -19.41 12.49
CA THR A 338 -12.53 -20.55 11.70
C THR A 338 -11.94 -21.67 12.57
N LYS A 339 -11.75 -21.44 13.88
CA LYS A 339 -11.40 -22.49 14.85
C LYS A 339 -12.42 -23.63 14.89
N GLN A 340 -13.69 -23.36 14.61
CA GLN A 340 -14.75 -24.37 14.61
C GLN A 340 -15.11 -24.72 13.16
N PRO A 341 -14.93 -25.98 12.71
CA PRO A 341 -15.17 -26.37 11.31
C PRO A 341 -16.58 -26.08 10.80
N ASP A 342 -17.59 -26.18 11.68
CA ASP A 342 -18.99 -25.91 11.36
C ASP A 342 -19.33 -24.41 11.25
N HIS A 343 -18.36 -23.52 11.49
CA HIS A 343 -18.54 -22.08 11.32
C HIS A 343 -18.29 -21.57 9.91
N LEU A 344 -17.81 -22.40 8.98
CA LEU A 344 -17.55 -21.98 7.60
C LEU A 344 -18.80 -21.39 6.93
N ARG A 345 -19.99 -21.95 7.22
CA ARG A 345 -21.31 -21.48 6.76
C ARG A 345 -21.66 -20.04 7.18
N PHE A 346 -20.95 -19.48 8.14
CA PHE A 346 -21.17 -18.10 8.62
C PHE A 346 -20.08 -17.15 8.10
N LEU A 347 -18.95 -17.67 7.64
CA LEU A 347 -17.74 -16.87 7.34
C LEU A 347 -17.36 -16.87 5.86
N TYR A 348 -17.86 -17.82 5.07
CA TYR A 348 -17.54 -17.96 3.65
C TYR A 348 -18.79 -17.78 2.78
N GLU A 349 -18.80 -16.71 2.01
CA GLU A 349 -19.90 -16.28 1.14
C GLU A 349 -20.27 -17.30 0.05
N ASN A 350 -19.35 -18.19 -0.32
CA ASN A 350 -19.61 -19.27 -1.28
C ASN A 350 -19.82 -20.64 -0.61
N ALA A 351 -20.02 -20.70 0.71
CA ALA A 351 -20.48 -21.93 1.35
C ALA A 351 -21.89 -22.26 0.83
N ASP A 352 -22.10 -23.50 0.38
CA ASP A 352 -23.39 -23.97 -0.15
C ASP A 352 -24.55 -23.78 0.85
N ASP A 353 -24.25 -23.75 2.15
CA ASP A 353 -25.17 -23.58 3.26
C ASP A 353 -25.03 -22.23 4.00
N PHE A 354 -24.53 -21.18 3.32
CA PHE A 354 -24.34 -19.86 3.95
C PHE A 354 -25.60 -19.38 4.66
N SER A 355 -25.47 -19.04 5.95
CA SER A 355 -26.59 -18.72 6.83
C SER A 355 -26.31 -17.49 7.69
N VAL A 356 -27.36 -16.76 8.07
CA VAL A 356 -27.26 -15.56 8.92
C VAL A 356 -27.72 -15.87 10.35
N LEU A 357 -26.92 -15.51 11.36
CA LEU A 357 -27.30 -15.71 12.77
C LEU A 357 -28.58 -14.91 13.12
N PRO A 358 -29.59 -15.53 13.76
CA PRO A 358 -30.87 -14.90 14.06
C PRO A 358 -30.77 -13.59 14.84
N SER A 359 -29.82 -13.49 15.77
CA SER A 359 -29.61 -12.31 16.60
C SER A 359 -29.17 -11.08 15.80
N PHE A 360 -28.73 -11.23 14.54
CA PHE A 360 -28.50 -10.11 13.63
C PHE A 360 -29.79 -9.31 13.34
N GLY A 361 -30.96 -9.95 13.44
CA GLY A 361 -32.26 -9.28 13.30
C GLY A 361 -32.47 -8.12 14.28
N VAL A 362 -31.80 -8.15 15.44
CA VAL A 362 -31.82 -7.03 16.38
C VAL A 362 -31.10 -5.81 15.81
N ILE A 363 -29.92 -6.02 15.22
CA ILE A 363 -29.12 -4.93 14.59
C ILE A 363 -29.89 -4.26 13.46
N ILE A 364 -30.61 -5.04 12.66
CA ILE A 364 -31.42 -4.54 11.54
C ILE A 364 -32.45 -3.49 11.99
N SER A 365 -33.17 -3.74 13.09
CA SER A 365 -34.21 -2.83 13.61
C SER A 365 -33.66 -1.68 14.46
N MET A 366 -32.42 -1.79 14.95
CA MET A 366 -31.86 -0.92 15.99
C MET A 366 -31.79 0.55 15.57
N SER A 367 -31.31 0.83 14.35
CA SER A 367 -31.19 2.21 13.85
C SER A 367 -32.56 2.89 13.78
N ALA A 368 -33.57 2.17 13.27
CA ALA A 368 -34.93 2.69 13.20
C ALA A 368 -35.50 2.98 14.59
N VAL A 369 -35.29 2.08 15.56
CA VAL A 369 -35.75 2.25 16.94
C VAL A 369 -35.11 3.48 17.61
N PHE A 370 -33.78 3.57 17.60
CA PHE A 370 -33.08 4.66 18.30
C PHE A 370 -33.19 6.01 17.60
N ASN A 371 -33.46 6.04 16.29
CA ASN A 371 -33.69 7.28 15.54
C ASN A 371 -35.19 7.64 15.41
N SER A 372 -36.11 6.83 15.94
CA SER A 372 -37.55 7.05 15.81
C SER A 372 -38.00 8.32 16.55
N ALA A 373 -38.90 9.10 15.93
CA ALA A 373 -39.48 10.28 16.56
C ALA A 373 -40.30 9.87 17.80
N GLU A 374 -40.96 8.72 17.75
CA GLU A 374 -41.80 8.17 18.81
C GLU A 374 -40.99 7.88 20.08
N LEU A 375 -39.78 7.32 19.96
CA LEU A 375 -38.89 7.11 21.10
C LEU A 375 -38.39 8.45 21.65
N HIS A 376 -37.95 9.37 20.80
CA HIS A 376 -37.47 10.68 21.24
C HIS A 376 -38.56 11.48 21.98
N GLU A 377 -39.80 11.43 21.50
CA GLU A 377 -40.94 12.04 22.17
C GLU A 377 -41.21 11.38 23.55
N ALA A 378 -41.18 10.05 23.61
CA ALA A 378 -41.35 9.33 24.87
C ALA A 378 -40.26 9.68 25.89
N ILE A 379 -38.99 9.80 25.45
CA ILE A 379 -37.85 10.23 26.27
C ILE A 379 -38.09 11.64 26.82
N GLY A 380 -38.52 12.57 25.97
CA GLY A 380 -38.85 13.93 26.39
C GLY A 380 -39.95 13.97 27.45
N ARG A 381 -41.00 13.16 27.32
CA ARG A 381 -42.12 13.10 28.27
C ARG A 381 -41.72 12.61 29.67
N ILE A 382 -40.73 11.72 29.77
CA ILE A 382 -40.21 11.21 31.04
C ILE A 382 -39.04 12.02 31.59
N ASN A 383 -38.63 13.11 30.91
CA ASN A 383 -37.38 13.82 31.18
C ASN A 383 -36.17 12.87 31.27
N GLY A 384 -36.11 11.91 30.35
CA GLY A 384 -35.06 10.88 30.33
C GLY A 384 -33.73 11.48 29.89
N ASP A 385 -32.69 11.27 30.70
CA ASP A 385 -31.32 11.63 30.34
C ASP A 385 -30.72 10.54 29.43
N PRO A 386 -30.38 10.85 28.15
CA PRO A 386 -29.78 9.88 27.24
C PRO A 386 -28.45 9.29 27.75
N ALA A 387 -27.69 10.03 28.56
CA ALA A 387 -26.45 9.53 29.17
C ALA A 387 -26.69 8.44 30.23
N ARG A 388 -27.93 8.32 30.72
CA ARG A 388 -28.36 7.32 31.71
C ARG A 388 -29.34 6.31 31.12
N MET A 389 -29.28 6.14 29.81
CA MET A 389 -30.06 5.16 29.06
C MET A 389 -29.35 3.79 29.11
N LEU A 390 -30.10 2.76 29.50
CA LEU A 390 -29.66 1.37 29.52
C LEU A 390 -30.60 0.53 28.66
N HIS A 391 -30.04 -0.37 27.85
CA HIS A 391 -30.82 -1.39 27.19
C HIS A 391 -31.19 -2.49 28.20
N GLY A 392 -32.46 -2.59 28.58
CA GLY A 392 -32.92 -3.42 29.70
C GLY A 392 -33.34 -4.83 29.27
N GLU A 393 -34.19 -4.93 28.25
CA GLU A 393 -34.67 -6.23 27.73
C GLU A 393 -34.81 -6.21 26.22
N GLN A 394 -34.59 -7.36 25.59
CA GLN A 394 -34.74 -7.56 24.15
C GLN A 394 -35.64 -8.75 23.87
N PHE A 395 -36.61 -8.56 22.98
CA PHE A 395 -37.34 -9.62 22.30
C PHE A 395 -37.10 -9.53 20.79
N LEU A 396 -37.00 -10.68 20.13
CA LEU A 396 -36.97 -10.80 18.67
C LEU A 396 -37.72 -12.07 18.27
N GLU A 397 -38.67 -11.95 17.35
CA GLU A 397 -39.29 -13.05 16.62
C GLU A 397 -38.91 -12.90 15.15
N LEU A 398 -38.36 -13.96 14.56
CA LEU A 398 -38.18 -14.04 13.11
C LEU A 398 -39.35 -14.85 12.56
N LEU A 399 -39.87 -14.48 11.39
CA LEU A 399 -40.95 -15.23 10.73
C LEU A 399 -40.38 -16.28 9.77
N LYS A 400 -39.20 -16.00 9.21
CA LYS A 400 -38.35 -16.88 8.40
C LYS A 400 -36.87 -16.59 8.73
N PRO A 401 -35.93 -17.48 8.35
CA PRO A 401 -34.50 -17.16 8.42
C PRO A 401 -34.19 -15.87 7.67
N LEU A 402 -33.25 -15.08 8.19
CA LEU A 402 -32.81 -13.85 7.53
C LEU A 402 -32.12 -14.22 6.21
N PRO A 403 -32.47 -13.57 5.09
CA PRO A 403 -31.75 -13.75 3.85
C PRO A 403 -30.31 -13.20 3.99
N PRO A 404 -29.34 -13.70 3.20
CA PRO A 404 -27.94 -13.22 3.22
C PRO A 404 -27.78 -11.73 2.90
N SER A 405 -28.73 -11.17 2.15
CA SER A 405 -28.83 -9.74 1.85
C SER A 405 -30.30 -9.35 1.78
N ALA A 406 -30.63 -8.16 2.26
CA ALA A 406 -31.95 -7.57 2.08
C ALA A 406 -31.91 -6.05 2.26
N ALA A 407 -32.98 -5.45 1.76
CA ALA A 407 -33.34 -4.08 2.03
C ALA A 407 -34.62 -4.09 2.83
N VAL A 408 -34.62 -3.50 4.01
CA VAL A 408 -35.72 -3.64 4.96
C VAL A 408 -36.15 -2.27 5.49
N LYS A 409 -37.45 -2.12 5.70
CA LYS A 409 -38.05 -0.96 6.36
C LYS A 409 -38.58 -1.40 7.71
N THR A 410 -38.36 -0.59 8.73
CA THR A 410 -38.81 -0.91 10.10
C THR A 410 -39.79 0.15 10.58
N GLU A 411 -40.99 -0.29 10.95
CA GLU A 411 -42.02 0.56 11.56
C GLU A 411 -41.88 0.49 13.07
N VAL A 412 -41.84 1.65 13.75
CA VAL A 412 -41.59 1.77 15.19
C VAL A 412 -42.83 2.32 15.89
N ARG A 413 -43.14 1.80 17.07
CA ARG A 413 -44.29 2.25 17.89
C ARG A 413 -43.99 2.09 19.38
N ILE A 414 -44.43 3.07 20.18
CA ILE A 414 -44.34 2.98 21.65
C ILE A 414 -45.54 2.22 22.19
N SER A 415 -45.28 1.05 22.74
CA SER A 415 -46.32 0.18 23.29
C SER A 415 -46.70 0.56 24.72
N ASP A 416 -45.72 1.00 25.53
CA ASP A 416 -45.99 1.46 26.90
C ASP A 416 -44.83 2.29 27.47
N VAL A 417 -45.10 3.04 28.55
CA VAL A 417 -44.10 3.77 29.33
C VAL A 417 -44.34 3.49 30.82
N LEU A 418 -43.39 2.84 31.48
CA LEU A 418 -43.54 2.32 32.84
C LEU A 418 -42.75 3.13 33.85
N ASP A 419 -43.37 3.41 34.98
CA ASP A 419 -42.70 4.04 36.12
C ASP A 419 -42.19 2.97 37.09
N LYS A 420 -40.87 2.88 37.25
CA LYS A 420 -40.20 1.93 38.16
C LYS A 420 -39.76 2.61 39.47
N GLY A 421 -40.27 3.81 39.77
CA GLY A 421 -39.93 4.59 40.95
C GLY A 421 -38.66 5.40 40.74
N SER A 422 -37.49 4.77 40.84
CA SER A 422 -36.20 5.44 40.63
C SER A 422 -35.74 5.46 39.16
N GLY A 423 -36.58 5.05 38.22
CA GLY A 423 -36.31 5.07 36.79
C GLY A 423 -37.57 4.78 35.97
N ALA A 424 -37.47 4.95 34.66
CA ALA A 424 -38.55 4.71 33.70
C ALA A 424 -38.17 3.62 32.69
N VAL A 425 -39.15 2.90 32.14
CA VAL A 425 -38.96 1.99 31.00
C VAL A 425 -39.83 2.47 29.85
N VAL A 426 -39.24 2.69 28.68
CA VAL A 426 -39.98 2.87 27.43
C VAL A 426 -40.01 1.53 26.69
N VAL A 427 -41.21 1.03 26.39
CA VAL A 427 -41.44 -0.22 25.65
C VAL A 427 -41.69 0.12 24.19
N VAL A 428 -40.77 -0.27 23.33
CA VAL A 428 -40.80 0.02 21.90
C VAL A 428 -41.01 -1.27 21.12
N ASP A 429 -42.05 -1.35 20.31
CA ASP A 429 -42.24 -2.43 19.35
C ASP A 429 -41.79 -1.98 17.96
N ALA A 430 -41.17 -2.88 17.21
CA ALA A 430 -40.71 -2.63 15.86
C ALA A 430 -40.97 -3.83 14.93
N ASP A 431 -41.63 -3.57 13.80
CA ASP A 431 -41.94 -4.54 12.75
C ASP A 431 -41.05 -4.27 11.53
N THR A 432 -40.26 -5.26 11.12
CA THR A 432 -39.30 -5.13 10.00
C THR A 432 -39.79 -5.91 8.78
N ARG A 433 -39.94 -5.21 7.65
CA ARG A 433 -40.42 -5.76 6.38
C ARG A 433 -39.36 -5.66 5.28
N ASP A 434 -39.31 -6.64 4.41
CA ASP A 434 -38.53 -6.55 3.17
C ASP A 434 -39.14 -5.53 2.22
N VAL A 435 -38.33 -4.63 1.66
CA VAL A 435 -38.79 -3.52 0.81
C VAL A 435 -39.31 -4.00 -0.54
N GLN A 436 -38.77 -5.09 -1.09
CA GLN A 436 -39.14 -5.55 -2.42
C GLN A 436 -40.45 -6.36 -2.40
N SER A 437 -40.60 -7.24 -1.40
CA SER A 437 -41.73 -8.16 -1.29
C SER A 437 -42.83 -7.69 -0.34
N ASP A 438 -42.57 -6.66 0.48
CA ASP A 438 -43.41 -6.22 1.62
C ASP A 438 -43.66 -7.32 2.67
N GLU A 439 -42.87 -8.40 2.63
CA GLU A 439 -42.97 -9.51 3.57
C GLU A 439 -42.46 -9.10 4.95
N LEU A 440 -43.24 -9.37 6.01
CA LEU A 440 -42.82 -9.18 7.39
C LEU A 440 -41.76 -10.23 7.76
N LEU A 441 -40.53 -9.80 8.01
CA LEU A 441 -39.40 -10.66 8.33
C LEU A 441 -39.24 -10.86 9.83
N ALA A 442 -39.38 -9.79 10.61
CA ALA A 442 -39.12 -9.81 12.05
C ALA A 442 -40.06 -8.90 12.84
N ARG A 443 -40.32 -9.29 14.08
CA ARG A 443 -40.91 -8.44 15.12
C ARG A 443 -39.93 -8.33 16.27
N SER A 444 -39.70 -7.14 16.78
CA SER A 444 -38.83 -6.91 17.93
C SER A 444 -39.50 -6.03 18.97
N GLN A 445 -39.15 -6.25 20.23
CA GLN A 445 -39.58 -5.38 21.33
C GLN A 445 -38.36 -5.02 22.19
N TRP A 446 -38.18 -3.72 22.42
CA TRP A 446 -37.07 -3.12 23.13
C TRP A 446 -37.59 -2.47 24.40
N LEU A 447 -37.00 -2.80 25.55
CA LEU A 447 -37.28 -2.13 26.81
C LEU A 447 -36.09 -1.27 27.18
N VAL A 448 -36.20 0.02 26.90
CA VAL A 448 -35.16 1.01 27.15
C VAL A 448 -35.37 1.62 28.54
N PHE A 449 -34.42 1.44 29.44
CA PHE A 449 -34.50 1.89 30.82
C PHE A 449 -33.73 3.20 31.02
N PHE A 450 -34.36 4.19 31.65
CA PHE A 450 -33.75 5.48 31.96
C PHE A 450 -33.60 5.62 33.47
N VAL A 451 -32.36 5.59 33.95
CA VAL A 451 -32.06 5.70 35.38
C VAL A 451 -32.34 7.12 35.87
N GLY A 452 -33.15 7.26 36.92
CA GLY A 452 -33.52 8.55 37.51
C GLY A 452 -34.78 9.19 36.93
N ALA A 453 -35.31 8.71 35.80
CA ALA A 453 -36.46 9.27 35.11
C ALA A 453 -37.83 8.77 35.64
N GLY A 454 -37.88 8.21 36.85
CA GLY A 454 -39.11 7.69 37.45
C GLY A 454 -39.86 8.69 38.34
N GLY A 455 -40.94 8.26 38.99
CA GLY A 455 -41.72 9.08 39.92
C GLY A 455 -42.75 10.01 39.25
N PHE A 456 -43.04 9.79 37.97
CA PHE A 456 -44.05 10.54 37.21
C PHE A 456 -45.47 9.96 37.34
N GLY A 457 -45.65 8.88 38.10
CA GLY A 457 -46.95 8.31 38.43
C GLY A 457 -47.53 7.37 37.36
N GLY A 458 -46.69 6.85 36.46
CA GLY A 458 -47.08 5.89 35.43
C GLY A 458 -47.33 4.46 35.94
N PRO A 459 -47.84 3.56 35.09
CA PRO A 459 -48.05 2.16 35.44
C PRO A 459 -46.72 1.45 35.75
N ARG A 460 -46.69 0.62 36.82
CA ARG A 460 -45.47 -0.13 37.20
C ARG A 460 -45.21 -1.37 36.35
N SER A 461 -46.21 -1.87 35.64
CA SER A 461 -46.17 -3.09 34.84
C SER A 461 -47.10 -2.95 33.64
N SER A 462 -46.84 -3.74 32.59
CA SER A 462 -47.66 -3.76 31.39
C SER A 462 -47.91 -5.19 30.93
N ASN A 463 -49.12 -5.46 30.47
CA ASN A 463 -49.48 -6.71 29.80
C ASN A 463 -49.01 -6.75 28.33
N LYS A 464 -48.45 -5.66 27.79
CA LYS A 464 -47.88 -5.58 26.44
C LYS A 464 -46.41 -6.02 26.38
N VAL A 465 -45.75 -6.12 27.53
CA VAL A 465 -44.36 -6.58 27.62
C VAL A 465 -44.31 -8.09 27.47
N VAL A 466 -43.51 -8.59 26.52
CA VAL A 466 -43.23 -10.03 26.40
C VAL A 466 -42.47 -10.48 27.65
N PRO A 467 -42.98 -11.46 28.42
CA PRO A 467 -42.39 -11.84 29.70
C PRO A 467 -41.06 -12.60 29.52
N ILE A 468 -40.12 -12.36 30.42
CA ILE A 468 -38.91 -13.18 30.56
C ILE A 468 -39.25 -14.58 31.11
N ALA A 469 -38.38 -15.56 30.88
CA ALA A 469 -38.56 -16.90 31.42
C ALA A 469 -38.17 -16.99 32.89
N GLN A 470 -38.87 -17.85 33.64
CA GLN A 470 -38.42 -18.32 34.94
C GLN A 470 -37.43 -19.46 34.72
N LEU A 471 -36.19 -19.28 35.19
CA LEU A 471 -35.14 -20.27 35.03
C LEU A 471 -35.31 -21.41 36.04
N PRO A 472 -35.06 -22.68 35.66
CA PRO A 472 -35.12 -23.80 36.59
C PRO A 472 -34.07 -23.69 37.69
N THR A 473 -34.40 -24.13 38.91
CA THR A 473 -33.45 -24.23 40.02
C THR A 473 -32.59 -25.52 39.99
N ARG A 474 -32.63 -26.27 38.88
CA ARG A 474 -31.84 -27.49 38.65
C ARG A 474 -30.58 -27.18 37.84
N GLN A 475 -29.62 -28.10 37.80
CA GLN A 475 -28.44 -27.94 36.95
C GLN A 475 -28.81 -27.78 35.45
N PRO A 476 -28.03 -27.00 34.67
CA PRO A 476 -28.20 -26.84 33.23
C PRO A 476 -28.06 -28.18 32.51
N ASP A 477 -28.78 -28.33 31.39
CA ASP A 477 -28.62 -29.50 30.51
C ASP A 477 -27.35 -29.39 29.68
N VAL A 478 -27.01 -28.18 29.22
CA VAL A 478 -25.80 -27.88 28.46
C VAL A 478 -25.19 -26.57 28.95
N VAL A 479 -23.86 -26.51 29.01
CA VAL A 479 -23.10 -25.30 29.29
C VAL A 479 -22.06 -25.13 28.17
N LEU A 480 -22.00 -23.96 27.57
CA LEU A 480 -20.98 -23.59 26.59
C LEU A 480 -20.30 -22.29 27.02
N GLU A 481 -19.01 -22.18 26.72
CA GLU A 481 -18.16 -21.05 27.08
C GLU A 481 -17.36 -20.61 25.87
N ASP A 482 -17.21 -19.30 25.71
CA ASP A 482 -16.27 -18.72 24.75
C ASP A 482 -15.62 -17.49 25.38
N GLN A 483 -14.29 -17.41 25.27
CA GLN A 483 -13.54 -16.22 25.67
C GLN A 483 -13.71 -15.13 24.62
N THR A 484 -14.12 -13.95 25.05
CA THR A 484 -14.21 -12.78 24.17
C THR A 484 -12.82 -12.21 23.90
N SER A 485 -12.63 -11.56 22.75
CA SER A 485 -11.42 -10.78 22.51
C SER A 485 -11.41 -9.52 23.38
N ILE A 486 -10.22 -9.02 23.73
CA ILE A 486 -10.08 -7.67 24.32
C ILE A 486 -10.61 -6.58 23.37
N ASP A 487 -10.61 -6.85 22.06
CA ASP A 487 -11.14 -5.94 21.02
C ASP A 487 -12.59 -6.25 20.66
N GLN A 488 -13.29 -7.12 21.40
CA GLN A 488 -14.61 -7.62 20.98
C GLN A 488 -15.64 -6.49 20.82
N ALA A 489 -15.65 -5.53 21.75
CA ALA A 489 -16.53 -4.37 21.69
C ALA A 489 -16.17 -3.43 20.52
N ALA A 490 -14.87 -3.29 20.22
CA ALA A 490 -14.38 -2.50 19.11
C ALA A 490 -14.76 -3.10 17.75
N LEU A 491 -14.81 -4.44 17.65
CA LEU A 491 -15.31 -5.15 16.48
C LEU A 491 -16.84 -5.06 16.38
N TYR A 492 -17.56 -5.32 17.48
CA TYR A 492 -19.02 -5.37 17.47
C TYR A 492 -19.68 -4.05 17.12
N ARG A 493 -19.13 -2.92 17.60
CA ARG A 493 -19.64 -1.60 17.21
C ARG A 493 -19.60 -1.35 15.71
N LEU A 494 -18.81 -2.08 14.93
CA LEU A 494 -18.79 -1.96 13.47
C LEU A 494 -20.12 -2.39 12.83
N CYS A 495 -20.89 -3.23 13.51
CA CYS A 495 -22.17 -3.76 13.03
C CYS A 495 -23.34 -2.78 13.13
N GLY A 496 -23.23 -1.73 13.97
CA GLY A 496 -24.27 -0.69 14.04
C GLY A 496 -24.25 0.16 15.31
N ASP A 497 -23.94 -0.43 16.48
CA ASP A 497 -24.02 0.29 17.76
C ASP A 497 -22.73 1.05 18.03
N LYS A 498 -22.74 2.35 17.71
CA LYS A 498 -21.57 3.24 17.81
C LYS A 498 -21.41 3.91 19.18
N ASN A 499 -22.23 3.58 20.18
CA ASN A 499 -22.22 4.26 21.47
C ASN A 499 -20.79 4.33 22.07
N PRO A 500 -20.26 5.53 22.38
CA PRO A 500 -18.90 5.70 22.90
C PRO A 500 -18.62 4.92 24.20
N LEU A 501 -19.65 4.59 24.98
CA LEU A 501 -19.57 3.75 26.19
C LEU A 501 -18.76 2.46 26.00
N HIS A 502 -18.76 1.92 24.80
CA HIS A 502 -18.14 0.62 24.48
C HIS A 502 -16.70 0.71 23.96
N ILE A 503 -16.13 1.92 23.84
CA ILE A 503 -14.76 2.09 23.32
C ILE A 503 -13.98 3.24 23.96
N ASP A 504 -14.65 4.30 24.41
CA ASP A 504 -14.02 5.48 25.00
C ASP A 504 -14.02 5.38 26.54
N PRO A 505 -12.85 5.25 27.18
CA PRO A 505 -12.76 5.19 28.64
C PRO A 505 -13.32 6.43 29.35
N THR A 506 -13.21 7.62 28.76
CA THR A 506 -13.73 8.86 29.37
C THR A 506 -15.25 8.85 29.38
N PHE A 507 -15.87 8.45 28.27
CA PHE A 507 -17.33 8.34 28.20
C PHE A 507 -17.86 7.19 29.07
N ALA A 508 -17.15 6.06 29.12
CA ALA A 508 -17.51 4.95 30.00
C ALA A 508 -17.49 5.37 31.48
N ALA A 509 -16.50 6.15 31.89
CA ALA A 509 -16.41 6.71 33.24
C ALA A 509 -17.58 7.66 33.57
N MET A 510 -18.03 8.49 32.62
CA MET A 510 -19.23 9.33 32.81
C MET A 510 -20.49 8.50 33.06
N GLY A 511 -20.60 7.33 32.43
CA GLY A 511 -21.67 6.35 32.66
C GLY A 511 -21.51 5.53 33.94
N GLY A 512 -20.47 5.77 34.75
CA GLY A 512 -20.20 5.06 36.01
C GLY A 512 -19.42 3.76 35.88
N TRP A 513 -18.79 3.51 34.73
CA TRP A 513 -17.99 2.30 34.48
C TRP A 513 -16.49 2.58 34.61
N GLN A 514 -15.74 1.63 35.19
CA GLN A 514 -14.28 1.77 35.35
C GLN A 514 -13.51 1.67 34.03
N GLN A 515 -14.11 1.02 33.03
CA GLN A 515 -13.55 0.82 31.70
C GLN A 515 -14.69 0.57 30.70
N PRO A 516 -14.42 0.66 29.38
CA PRO A 516 -15.40 0.31 28.37
C PRO A 516 -15.92 -1.13 28.55
N ILE A 517 -17.23 -1.29 28.45
CA ILE A 517 -17.91 -2.59 28.59
C ILE A 517 -18.32 -3.12 27.22
N MET A 518 -18.47 -4.43 27.09
CA MET A 518 -19.03 -5.05 25.89
C MET A 518 -20.52 -4.74 25.77
N HIS A 519 -21.02 -4.61 24.54
CA HIS A 519 -22.45 -4.43 24.27
C HIS A 519 -23.24 -5.63 24.80
N GLY A 520 -24.36 -5.39 25.50
CA GLY A 520 -25.25 -6.48 25.94
C GLY A 520 -25.78 -7.29 24.75
N LEU A 521 -26.02 -6.64 23.61
CA LEU A 521 -26.41 -7.29 22.35
C LEU A 521 -25.29 -8.15 21.74
N CYS A 522 -24.01 -7.88 22.06
CA CYS A 522 -22.91 -8.76 21.69
C CYS A 522 -22.96 -10.03 22.54
N SER A 523 -23.12 -9.91 23.86
CA SER A 523 -23.33 -11.06 24.75
C SER A 523 -24.52 -11.91 24.32
N LEU A 524 -25.63 -11.28 23.90
CA LEU A 524 -26.80 -11.98 23.34
C LEU A 524 -26.45 -12.77 22.08
N GLY A 525 -25.60 -12.22 21.21
CA GLY A 525 -25.12 -12.92 20.01
C GLY A 525 -24.36 -14.20 20.36
N TYR A 526 -23.46 -14.15 21.34
CA TYR A 526 -22.76 -15.33 21.87
C TYR A 526 -23.76 -16.36 22.43
N SER A 527 -24.70 -15.96 23.28
CA SER A 527 -25.69 -16.86 23.86
C SER A 527 -26.60 -17.49 22.81
N THR A 528 -27.01 -16.71 21.80
CA THR A 528 -27.84 -17.20 20.69
C THR A 528 -27.07 -18.26 19.90
N ARG A 529 -25.81 -18.01 19.56
CA ARG A 529 -24.96 -19.00 18.89
C ARG A 529 -24.80 -20.27 19.73
N HIS A 530 -24.55 -20.16 21.04
CA HIS A 530 -24.45 -21.32 21.92
C HIS A 530 -25.70 -22.18 21.90
N VAL A 531 -26.89 -21.56 21.97
CA VAL A 531 -28.16 -22.27 21.92
C VAL A 531 -28.37 -22.93 20.56
N MET A 532 -28.14 -22.20 19.46
CA MET A 532 -28.31 -22.74 18.11
C MET A 532 -27.34 -23.90 17.85
N LYS A 533 -26.10 -23.82 18.34
CA LYS A 533 -25.14 -24.91 18.27
C LYS A 533 -25.61 -26.13 19.08
N ALA A 534 -25.98 -25.94 20.33
CA ALA A 534 -26.32 -27.02 21.26
C ALA A 534 -27.65 -27.72 20.92
N PHE A 535 -28.66 -26.99 20.45
CA PHE A 535 -30.03 -27.49 20.33
C PHE A 535 -30.62 -27.42 18.92
N ALA A 536 -29.91 -26.85 17.95
CA ALA A 536 -30.34 -26.80 16.56
C ALA A 536 -29.23 -27.20 15.57
N ASN A 537 -28.05 -27.64 16.02
CA ASN A 537 -26.90 -27.99 15.16
C ASN A 537 -26.58 -26.90 14.14
N ASN A 538 -26.68 -25.65 14.58
CA ASN A 538 -26.50 -24.48 13.73
C ASN A 538 -27.43 -24.43 12.50
N ASP A 539 -28.63 -25.01 12.57
CA ASP A 539 -29.72 -24.79 11.61
C ASP A 539 -30.49 -23.52 11.99
N MET A 540 -30.28 -22.44 11.23
CA MET A 540 -30.97 -21.17 11.46
C MET A 540 -32.47 -21.23 11.10
N GLY A 541 -32.89 -22.21 10.30
CA GLY A 541 -34.29 -22.55 10.02
C GLY A 541 -35.08 -22.93 11.27
N ALA A 542 -34.41 -23.47 12.28
CA ALA A 542 -35.04 -23.88 13.52
C ALA A 542 -35.40 -22.70 14.44
N PHE A 543 -34.81 -21.52 14.28
CA PHE A 543 -35.07 -20.38 15.16
C PHE A 543 -36.48 -19.80 14.96
N LYS A 544 -37.19 -19.55 16.06
CA LYS A 544 -38.48 -18.84 16.06
C LYS A 544 -38.35 -17.47 16.74
N SER A 545 -37.97 -17.44 18.01
CA SER A 545 -37.88 -16.20 18.77
C SER A 545 -36.90 -16.28 19.93
N LEU A 546 -36.46 -15.12 20.43
CA LEU A 546 -35.70 -14.98 21.67
C LEU A 546 -36.29 -13.88 22.57
N LYS A 547 -36.14 -14.04 23.88
CA LYS A 547 -36.40 -13.00 24.90
C LYS A 547 -35.29 -13.05 25.95
N VAL A 548 -34.78 -11.88 26.35
CA VAL A 548 -33.75 -11.75 27.39
C VAL A 548 -33.91 -10.49 28.24
N ARG A 549 -33.30 -10.48 29.43
CA ARG A 549 -33.02 -9.28 30.21
C ARG A 549 -31.51 -9.13 30.41
N PHE A 550 -30.98 -7.93 30.16
CA PHE A 550 -29.60 -7.58 30.49
C PHE A 550 -29.50 -7.21 31.96
N THR A 551 -28.64 -7.89 32.72
CA THR A 551 -28.55 -7.77 34.19
C THR A 551 -27.19 -7.30 34.68
N GLY A 552 -26.17 -7.29 33.81
CA GLY A 552 -24.83 -6.85 34.16
C GLY A 552 -23.93 -6.70 32.93
N PRO A 553 -22.79 -6.01 33.07
CA PRO A 553 -21.83 -5.84 31.99
C PRO A 553 -20.94 -7.08 31.82
N VAL A 554 -20.40 -7.25 30.61
CA VAL A 554 -19.22 -8.08 30.34
C VAL A 554 -18.06 -7.13 30.01
N VAL A 555 -16.88 -7.39 30.55
CA VAL A 555 -15.65 -6.69 30.14
C VAL A 555 -15.06 -7.41 28.91
N PRO A 556 -14.69 -6.70 27.82
CA PRO A 556 -14.00 -7.34 26.70
C PRO A 556 -12.74 -8.09 27.16
N GLY A 557 -12.61 -9.36 26.77
CA GLY A 557 -11.57 -10.28 27.27
C GLY A 557 -12.08 -11.32 28.28
N GLU A 558 -13.22 -11.06 28.94
CA GLU A 558 -13.86 -12.03 29.83
C GLU A 558 -14.48 -13.21 29.05
N THR A 559 -14.64 -14.32 29.75
CA THR A 559 -15.28 -15.53 29.27
C THR A 559 -16.79 -15.44 29.47
N VAL A 560 -17.52 -15.66 28.39
CA VAL A 560 -18.98 -15.68 28.38
C VAL A 560 -19.46 -17.13 28.46
N ARG A 561 -20.05 -17.50 29.60
CA ARG A 561 -20.66 -18.82 29.82
C ARG A 561 -22.16 -18.75 29.62
N THR A 562 -22.72 -19.59 28.74
CA THR A 562 -24.18 -19.75 28.59
C THR A 562 -24.62 -21.08 29.20
N CYS A 563 -25.43 -21.01 30.24
CA CYS A 563 -26.08 -22.15 30.89
C CYS A 563 -27.47 -22.35 30.28
N MET A 564 -27.79 -23.55 29.80
CA MET A 564 -28.98 -23.81 29.00
C MET A 564 -29.78 -24.98 29.54
N TRP A 565 -31.11 -24.83 29.58
CA TRP A 565 -32.07 -25.86 29.99
C TRP A 565 -33.11 -26.06 28.89
N LYS A 566 -33.27 -27.30 28.44
CA LYS A 566 -34.30 -27.68 27.48
C LYS A 566 -35.64 -27.84 28.19
N ASP A 567 -36.67 -27.20 27.66
CA ASP A 567 -38.06 -27.28 28.10
C ASP A 567 -38.99 -27.36 26.87
N GLY A 568 -39.19 -28.59 26.37
CA GLY A 568 -39.93 -28.83 25.13
C GLY A 568 -39.25 -28.19 23.92
N SER A 569 -39.97 -27.28 23.24
CA SER A 569 -39.46 -26.47 22.12
C SER A 569 -38.70 -25.21 22.57
N ARG A 570 -38.65 -24.94 23.88
CA ARG A 570 -37.95 -23.79 24.45
C ARG A 570 -36.60 -24.21 25.01
N VAL A 571 -35.60 -23.36 24.82
CA VAL A 571 -34.32 -23.44 25.49
C VAL A 571 -34.22 -22.23 26.40
N LEU A 572 -34.37 -22.46 27.69
CA LEU A 572 -34.18 -21.45 28.72
C LEU A 572 -32.67 -21.26 28.94
N PHE A 573 -32.21 -20.05 29.15
CA PHE A 573 -30.79 -19.81 29.38
C PHE A 573 -30.50 -18.60 30.27
N GLU A 574 -29.33 -18.64 30.89
CA GLU A 574 -28.66 -17.47 31.46
C GLU A 574 -27.26 -17.37 30.90
N THR A 575 -26.67 -16.18 31.03
CA THR A 575 -25.29 -15.95 30.64
C THR A 575 -24.54 -15.27 31.76
N VAL A 576 -23.34 -15.78 32.04
CA VAL A 576 -22.48 -15.37 33.15
C VAL A 576 -21.13 -14.94 32.59
N ALA A 577 -20.62 -13.81 33.07
CA ALA A 577 -19.20 -13.47 32.91
C ALA A 577 -18.40 -14.27 33.95
N VAL A 578 -17.59 -15.23 33.50
CA VAL A 578 -17.01 -16.26 34.38
C VAL A 578 -16.09 -15.65 35.43
N GLU A 579 -15.26 -14.70 35.03
CA GLU A 579 -14.23 -14.08 35.87
C GLU A 579 -14.84 -13.23 36.98
N SER A 580 -15.92 -12.50 36.68
CA SER A 580 -16.64 -11.71 37.68
C SER A 580 -17.71 -12.51 38.45
N GLY A 581 -18.08 -13.69 37.97
CA GLY A 581 -19.15 -14.53 38.52
C GLY A 581 -20.56 -13.90 38.40
N LYS A 582 -20.71 -12.82 37.63
CA LYS A 582 -21.97 -12.07 37.53
C LYS A 582 -22.83 -12.57 36.39
N THR A 583 -24.13 -12.73 36.64
CA THR A 583 -25.12 -12.95 35.59
C THR A 583 -25.27 -11.67 34.76
N VAL A 584 -24.97 -11.75 33.46
CA VAL A 584 -25.03 -10.64 32.51
C VAL A 584 -26.30 -10.68 31.65
N ILE A 585 -26.83 -11.88 31.40
CA ILE A 585 -28.15 -12.09 30.80
C ILE A 585 -28.95 -13.03 31.70
N GLY A 586 -30.11 -12.57 32.14
CA GLY A 586 -31.05 -13.33 32.96
C GLY A 586 -32.39 -13.56 32.27
N GLY A 587 -33.09 -14.61 32.69
CA GLY A 587 -34.44 -14.95 32.22
C GLY A 587 -34.53 -15.20 30.71
N GLY A 588 -33.44 -15.66 30.10
CA GLY A 588 -33.33 -15.89 28.67
C GLY A 588 -34.16 -17.08 28.22
N VAL A 589 -34.78 -16.96 27.04
CA VAL A 589 -35.44 -18.06 26.36
C VAL A 589 -35.30 -17.91 24.86
N ILE A 590 -34.99 -19.01 24.18
CA ILE A 590 -35.11 -19.16 22.74
C ILE A 590 -36.16 -20.22 22.46
N GLU A 591 -37.12 -19.92 21.58
CA GLU A 591 -38.09 -20.89 21.08
C GLU A 591 -37.65 -21.39 19.70
N LEU A 592 -37.72 -22.71 19.50
CA LEU A 592 -37.39 -23.37 18.25
C LEU A 592 -38.67 -23.84 17.54
N ARG A 593 -38.72 -23.73 16.21
CA ARG A 593 -39.89 -24.08 15.38
C ARG A 593 -40.21 -25.57 15.37
N ASN A 594 -39.20 -26.43 15.52
CA ASN A 594 -39.37 -27.86 15.41
C ASN A 594 -38.59 -28.59 16.53
N PRO A 595 -39.25 -29.08 17.59
CA PRO A 595 -38.59 -29.64 18.78
C PRO A 595 -37.87 -30.98 18.54
N ASN A 596 -37.94 -31.56 17.34
CA ASN A 596 -37.44 -32.89 16.99
C ASN A 596 -36.17 -32.91 16.12
N LEU A 597 -35.54 -31.77 15.85
CA LEU A 597 -34.28 -31.75 15.11
C LEU A 597 -33.08 -31.97 16.07
N LEU A 598 -32.63 -33.24 16.06
CA LEU A 598 -31.27 -33.77 16.31
C LEU A 598 -30.99 -34.54 17.63
N PRO A 599 -30.07 -35.55 17.58
CA PRO A 599 -30.05 -36.74 18.43
C PRO A 599 -29.52 -36.49 19.85
N ALA A 600 -29.72 -37.47 20.72
CA ALA A 600 -29.47 -37.41 22.16
C ALA A 600 -28.06 -36.88 22.55
N PRO A 601 -27.94 -36.18 23.70
CA PRO A 601 -26.65 -35.68 24.19
C PRO A 601 -25.70 -36.84 24.54
N PRO A 602 -24.37 -36.67 24.44
CA PRO A 602 -23.45 -37.56 25.12
C PRO A 602 -23.78 -37.54 26.62
N ARG A 603 -23.98 -38.73 27.21
CA ARG A 603 -24.24 -38.90 28.64
C ARG A 603 -23.20 -38.15 29.48
N ALA A 604 -23.69 -37.45 30.50
CA ALA A 604 -22.89 -36.88 31.58
C ALA A 604 -21.92 -37.91 32.17
N ILE A 605 -20.63 -37.57 32.22
CA ILE A 605 -19.68 -38.20 33.14
C ILE A 605 -19.75 -37.37 34.42
N GLY A 606 -20.51 -37.86 35.41
CA GLY A 606 -20.56 -37.25 36.74
C GLY A 606 -19.36 -37.63 37.59
N PHE A 607 -18.91 -36.70 38.44
CA PHE A 607 -18.27 -37.05 39.70
C PHE A 607 -18.78 -36.13 40.82
N GLN A 608 -19.38 -36.75 41.83
CA GLN A 608 -19.76 -36.14 43.11
C GLN A 608 -18.54 -35.82 43.96
N ALA A 609 -18.66 -34.78 44.79
CA ALA A 609 -17.67 -34.36 45.77
C ALA A 609 -17.78 -35.13 47.11
N ALA A 610 -16.60 -35.55 47.64
CA ALA A 610 -16.16 -35.63 49.06
C ALA A 610 -15.36 -36.93 49.36
N PRO A 611 -14.52 -36.99 50.42
CA PRO A 611 -13.36 -36.15 50.74
C PRO A 611 -12.10 -37.03 51.02
N HIS A 612 -10.92 -36.69 50.50
CA HIS A 612 -9.65 -37.19 51.07
C HIS A 612 -8.46 -36.28 50.73
N GLN A 613 -7.63 -36.10 51.75
CA GLN A 613 -6.37 -35.36 51.81
C GLN A 613 -5.27 -35.92 50.88
N PRO A 614 -4.19 -35.15 50.65
CA PRO A 614 -3.46 -35.11 49.40
C PRO A 614 -2.45 -36.24 49.28
N ASP A 615 -2.25 -36.73 48.06
CA ASP A 615 -0.94 -37.08 47.51
C ASP A 615 -1.06 -37.35 45.99
N GLY A 616 -0.33 -36.56 45.17
CA GLY A 616 0.15 -36.98 43.83
C GLY A 616 -0.54 -36.42 42.57
N GLU A 617 -0.16 -35.20 42.18
CA GLU A 617 -0.24 -34.52 40.86
C GLU A 617 -0.66 -35.30 39.58
N MET A 618 -1.64 -34.74 38.83
CA MET A 618 -1.42 -34.23 37.47
C MET A 618 -2.45 -33.14 37.11
N ALA A 619 -1.93 -31.98 36.74
CA ALA A 619 -2.61 -30.70 36.57
C ALA A 619 -3.27 -30.51 35.19
N GLY A 620 -4.23 -29.57 35.12
CA GLY A 620 -4.81 -29.06 33.88
C GLY A 620 -3.73 -28.53 32.94
N LYS A 621 -3.89 -28.82 31.65
CA LYS A 621 -2.89 -28.50 30.64
C LYS A 621 -2.92 -26.99 30.30
N PRO A 622 -1.78 -26.29 30.34
CA PRO A 622 -1.71 -24.88 29.94
C PRO A 622 -1.93 -24.71 28.44
N GLU A 623 -2.53 -23.60 28.02
CA GLU A 623 -2.71 -23.22 26.60
C GLU A 623 -1.35 -22.77 26.04
N LEU A 624 -0.79 -23.52 25.09
CA LEU A 624 0.59 -23.34 24.61
C LEU A 624 0.61 -22.67 23.23
N LYS A 625 1.44 -21.65 23.06
CA LYS A 625 1.66 -20.98 21.75
C LYS A 625 2.19 -21.95 20.70
N THR A 626 2.90 -22.98 21.14
CA THR A 626 3.49 -24.02 20.28
C THR A 626 2.47 -24.97 19.66
N ASP A 627 1.24 -25.06 20.17
CA ASP A 627 0.19 -25.91 19.60
C ASP A 627 -0.10 -25.51 18.13
N MET A 628 -0.14 -24.19 17.84
CA MET A 628 -0.28 -23.67 16.48
C MET A 628 0.91 -24.01 15.57
N VAL A 629 2.12 -24.13 16.13
CA VAL A 629 3.34 -24.45 15.38
C VAL A 629 3.29 -25.90 14.89
N PHE A 630 2.89 -26.85 15.76
CA PHE A 630 2.79 -28.27 15.41
C PHE A 630 1.59 -28.57 14.50
N GLU A 631 0.48 -27.85 14.63
CA GLU A 631 -0.62 -27.90 13.65
C GLU A 631 -0.18 -27.40 12.26
N GLY A 632 0.60 -26.32 12.19
CA GLY A 632 1.20 -25.85 10.94
C GLY A 632 2.18 -26.84 10.31
N MET A 633 2.94 -27.57 11.14
CA MET A 633 3.79 -28.67 10.67
C MET A 633 2.97 -29.85 10.15
N ARG A 634 1.83 -30.19 10.78
CA ARG A 634 0.94 -31.27 10.34
C ARG A 634 0.45 -31.04 8.91
N PHE A 635 -0.08 -29.85 8.64
CA PHE A 635 -0.54 -29.47 7.29
C PHE A 635 0.58 -29.57 6.24
N ARG A 636 1.80 -29.18 6.59
CA ARG A 636 2.95 -29.21 5.65
C ARG A 636 3.50 -30.62 5.39
N VAL A 637 3.41 -31.51 6.37
CA VAL A 637 3.76 -32.94 6.19
C VAL A 637 2.74 -33.64 5.28
N GLU A 638 1.45 -33.30 5.41
CA GLU A 638 0.38 -33.83 4.56
C GLU A 638 0.49 -33.37 3.10
N GLU A 639 0.87 -32.11 2.86
CA GLU A 639 1.01 -31.51 1.53
C GLU A 639 2.34 -31.84 0.81
N GLN A 640 3.34 -32.39 1.50
CA GLN A 640 4.69 -32.64 0.94
C GLN A 640 5.22 -34.04 1.28
N PRO A 641 4.63 -35.12 0.73
CA PRO A 641 5.02 -36.50 1.03
C PRO A 641 6.50 -36.81 0.73
N ASP A 642 7.10 -36.12 -0.25
CA ASP A 642 8.52 -36.25 -0.60
C ASP A 642 9.49 -35.92 0.55
N LEU A 643 9.04 -35.21 1.59
CA LEU A 643 9.86 -34.89 2.76
C LEU A 643 10.10 -36.10 3.66
N ILE A 644 9.17 -37.06 3.67
CA ILE A 644 9.26 -38.29 4.48
C ILE A 644 10.45 -39.12 4.00
N ASP A 645 10.57 -39.30 2.68
CA ASP A 645 11.66 -40.04 2.06
C ASP A 645 13.02 -39.34 2.18
N LYS A 646 13.06 -38.01 2.29
CA LYS A 646 14.29 -37.22 2.45
C LYS A 646 14.78 -37.15 3.90
N ILE A 647 13.87 -37.13 4.86
CA ILE A 647 14.17 -36.91 6.28
C ILE A 647 14.36 -38.25 7.01
N GLN A 648 13.46 -39.23 6.81
CA GLN A 648 13.50 -40.58 7.39
C GLN A 648 13.85 -40.64 8.88
N ALA A 649 13.23 -39.76 9.68
CA ALA A 649 13.53 -39.63 11.10
C ALA A 649 12.31 -39.26 11.94
N ILE A 650 12.34 -39.66 13.22
CA ILE A 650 11.34 -39.29 14.23
C ILE A 650 11.96 -38.25 15.17
N PHE A 651 11.28 -37.12 15.34
CA PHE A 651 11.65 -36.06 16.27
C PHE A 651 10.60 -35.96 17.37
N GLU A 652 11.05 -35.86 18.61
CA GLU A 652 10.19 -35.62 19.76
C GLU A 652 10.54 -34.27 20.38
N TYR A 653 9.55 -33.47 20.73
CA TYR A 653 9.71 -32.13 21.27
C TYR A 653 9.10 -32.08 22.65
N HIS A 654 9.89 -31.70 23.65
CA HIS A 654 9.46 -31.47 25.03
C HIS A 654 9.31 -29.97 25.23
N ILE A 655 8.07 -29.50 25.25
CA ILE A 655 7.75 -28.09 25.46
C ILE A 655 7.69 -27.81 26.94
N THR A 656 8.38 -26.76 27.36
CA THR A 656 8.54 -26.38 28.76
C THR A 656 7.89 -25.02 29.08
N LEU A 657 7.28 -24.92 30.26
CA LEU A 657 6.93 -23.67 30.92
C LEU A 657 7.62 -23.67 32.28
N ASP A 658 8.29 -22.56 32.64
CA ASP A 658 9.10 -22.43 33.86
C ASP A 658 10.09 -23.60 34.08
N GLY A 659 10.64 -24.13 33.00
CA GLY A 659 11.61 -25.24 33.02
C GLY A 659 11.02 -26.63 33.27
N LYS A 660 9.70 -26.78 33.43
CA LYS A 660 9.01 -28.07 33.52
C LYS A 660 8.40 -28.43 32.18
N THR A 661 8.55 -29.68 31.72
CA THR A 661 7.88 -30.16 30.50
C THR A 661 6.36 -30.22 30.74
N VAL A 662 5.62 -29.45 29.94
CA VAL A 662 4.16 -29.32 30.01
C VAL A 662 3.45 -29.95 28.82
N ALA A 663 4.16 -30.14 27.69
CA ALA A 663 3.66 -30.89 26.54
C ALA A 663 4.79 -31.66 25.84
N THR A 664 4.41 -32.73 25.13
CA THR A 664 5.33 -33.50 24.29
C THR A 664 4.70 -33.73 22.94
N TRP A 665 5.43 -33.43 21.87
CA TRP A 665 4.98 -33.56 20.48
C TRP A 665 5.91 -34.45 19.69
N THR A 666 5.38 -35.29 18.82
CA THR A 666 6.16 -36.17 17.95
C THR A 666 5.91 -35.85 16.48
N LEU A 667 6.99 -35.62 15.74
CA LEU A 667 7.06 -35.51 14.29
C LEU A 667 7.71 -36.80 13.76
N ASP A 668 6.88 -37.74 13.30
CA ASP A 668 7.30 -38.97 12.66
C ASP A 668 7.40 -38.76 11.16
N LEU A 669 8.61 -38.64 10.63
CA LEU A 669 8.89 -38.56 9.19
C LEU A 669 9.64 -39.81 8.72
N LYS A 670 9.46 -40.93 9.42
CA LYS A 670 10.13 -42.19 9.12
C LYS A 670 9.12 -43.29 8.75
N ASN A 671 7.96 -43.30 9.39
CA ASN A 671 6.96 -44.35 9.25
C ASN A 671 5.73 -43.84 8.48
N GLY A 672 5.11 -44.73 7.69
CA GLY A 672 3.85 -44.45 7.00
C GLY A 672 3.93 -43.25 6.05
N LYS A 673 2.87 -42.42 6.05
CA LYS A 673 2.77 -41.16 5.26
C LYS A 673 3.27 -39.93 6.03
N GLY A 674 4.10 -40.12 7.06
CA GLY A 674 4.50 -39.05 7.97
C GLY A 674 3.35 -38.59 8.87
N ALA A 675 3.64 -38.20 10.11
CA ALA A 675 2.62 -37.75 11.05
C ALA A 675 3.19 -36.76 12.07
N VAL A 676 2.34 -35.80 12.47
CA VAL A 676 2.62 -34.90 13.61
C VAL A 676 1.51 -35.09 14.63
N TYR A 677 1.85 -35.57 15.81
CA TYR A 677 0.87 -35.87 16.85
C TYR A 677 1.39 -35.51 18.23
N GLU A 678 0.45 -35.23 19.12
CA GLU A 678 0.76 -34.99 20.50
C GLU A 678 0.95 -36.30 21.28
N GLY A 679 1.95 -36.31 22.15
CA GLY A 679 2.40 -37.46 22.92
C GLY A 679 3.79 -37.95 22.50
N PRO A 680 4.40 -38.81 23.33
CA PRO A 680 5.69 -39.42 23.03
C PRO A 680 5.60 -40.33 21.80
N CYS A 681 6.75 -40.64 21.22
CA CYS A 681 6.87 -41.51 20.05
C CYS A 681 6.15 -42.86 20.28
N LYS A 682 5.14 -43.15 19.46
CA LYS A 682 4.29 -44.35 19.57
C LYS A 682 5.01 -45.63 19.14
N ASP A 683 5.86 -45.56 18.11
CA ASP A 683 6.52 -46.71 17.50
C ASP A 683 8.04 -46.50 17.36
N GLY A 684 8.82 -47.08 18.28
CA GLY A 684 10.29 -47.01 18.30
C GLY A 684 10.88 -45.96 19.26
N LYS A 685 12.16 -45.60 19.08
CA LYS A 685 12.82 -44.52 19.82
C LYS A 685 12.96 -43.27 18.93
N PRO A 686 12.67 -42.05 19.44
CA PRO A 686 12.89 -40.85 18.66
C PRO A 686 14.37 -40.72 18.30
N ASN A 687 14.63 -40.38 17.04
CA ASN A 687 15.99 -40.17 16.56
C ASN A 687 16.59 -38.90 17.16
N CYS A 688 15.76 -37.94 17.52
CA CYS A 688 16.14 -36.66 18.12
C CYS A 688 15.05 -36.20 19.08
N VAL A 689 15.43 -35.78 20.29
CA VAL A 689 14.55 -35.20 21.30
C VAL A 689 14.99 -33.75 21.54
N VAL A 690 14.06 -32.81 21.42
CA VAL A 690 14.29 -31.36 21.52
C VAL A 690 13.51 -30.81 22.70
N THR A 691 14.18 -30.34 23.74
CA THR A 691 13.56 -29.64 24.87
C THR A 691 13.71 -28.14 24.70
N ILE A 692 12.60 -27.39 24.74
CA ILE A 692 12.56 -25.94 24.46
C ILE A 692 11.37 -25.29 25.19
N SER A 693 11.44 -24.00 25.51
CA SER A 693 10.31 -23.27 26.11
C SER A 693 9.21 -22.99 25.07
N ASP A 694 7.97 -22.86 25.53
CA ASP A 694 6.83 -22.53 24.66
C ASP A 694 7.06 -21.23 23.86
N ASP A 695 7.53 -20.18 24.54
CA ASP A 695 7.88 -18.90 23.92
C ASP A 695 9.05 -19.00 22.93
N ASP A 696 10.14 -19.70 23.28
CA ASP A 696 11.31 -19.80 22.40
C ASP A 696 11.00 -20.64 21.16
N MET A 697 10.17 -21.69 21.27
CA MET A 697 9.74 -22.50 20.12
C MET A 697 8.82 -21.72 19.19
N PHE A 698 7.87 -20.95 19.73
CA PHE A 698 7.04 -20.04 18.93
C PHE A 698 7.90 -18.99 18.22
N ASN A 699 8.79 -18.30 18.95
CA ASN A 699 9.70 -17.30 18.39
C ASN A 699 10.65 -17.87 17.33
N MET A 700 11.05 -19.14 17.48
CA MET A 700 11.84 -19.85 16.47
C MET A 700 11.03 -20.15 15.21
N ALA A 701 9.75 -20.53 15.34
CA ALA A 701 8.87 -20.81 14.22
C ALA A 701 8.53 -19.55 13.40
N VAL A 702 8.36 -18.39 14.05
CA VAL A 702 8.10 -17.10 13.38
C VAL A 702 9.37 -16.36 12.94
N GLY A 703 10.55 -16.99 13.07
CA GLY A 703 11.83 -16.45 12.59
C GLY A 703 12.45 -15.35 13.47
N GLN A 704 11.91 -15.11 14.66
CA GLN A 704 12.42 -14.11 15.62
C GLN A 704 13.54 -14.66 16.51
N LEU A 705 13.68 -15.99 16.61
CA LEU A 705 14.77 -16.64 17.35
C LEU A 705 15.56 -17.58 16.44
N ASP A 706 16.85 -17.32 16.27
CA ASP A 706 17.74 -18.20 15.51
C ASP A 706 17.96 -19.55 16.24
N PRO A 707 17.67 -20.71 15.61
CA PRO A 707 17.78 -22.03 16.25
C PRO A 707 19.19 -22.37 16.76
N GLN A 708 20.23 -21.89 16.07
CA GLN A 708 21.63 -22.18 16.40
C GLN A 708 22.07 -21.35 17.61
N LYS A 709 21.67 -20.07 17.67
CA LYS A 709 21.86 -19.21 18.85
C LYS A 709 21.07 -19.73 20.06
N ALA A 710 19.84 -20.21 19.86
CA ALA A 710 19.03 -20.77 20.94
C ALA A 710 19.62 -22.07 21.52
N PHE A 711 20.21 -22.93 20.68
CA PHE A 711 20.97 -24.09 21.14
C PHE A 711 22.26 -23.69 21.89
N MET A 712 23.07 -22.77 21.35
CA MET A 712 24.32 -22.35 22.00
C MET A 712 24.12 -21.60 23.33
N THR A 713 23.00 -20.89 23.48
CA THR A 713 22.64 -20.18 24.72
C THR A 713 21.92 -21.07 25.74
N GLY A 714 21.76 -22.37 25.45
CA GLY A 714 21.13 -23.34 26.35
C GLY A 714 19.61 -23.27 26.43
N LYS A 715 18.96 -22.44 25.59
CA LYS A 715 17.50 -22.33 25.47
C LYS A 715 16.86 -23.53 24.78
N ILE A 716 17.65 -24.26 23.97
CA ILE A 716 17.26 -25.53 23.35
C ILE A 716 18.23 -26.61 23.83
N LYS A 717 17.70 -27.71 24.37
CA LYS A 717 18.49 -28.90 24.69
C LYS A 717 18.11 -30.01 23.72
N ILE A 718 19.10 -30.59 23.05
CA ILE A 718 18.86 -31.65 22.05
C ILE A 718 19.56 -32.92 22.51
N ARG A 719 18.84 -34.04 22.51
CA ARG A 719 19.37 -35.38 22.78
C ARG A 719 19.10 -36.29 21.58
N GLY A 720 20.06 -37.16 21.23
CA GLY A 720 19.98 -38.00 20.03
C GLY A 720 20.76 -37.44 18.84
N ASN A 721 20.36 -37.75 17.62
CA ASN A 721 21.09 -37.40 16.40
C ASN A 721 20.80 -35.96 15.96
N ILE A 722 21.58 -35.03 16.51
CA ILE A 722 21.49 -33.58 16.31
C ILE A 722 21.59 -33.18 14.83
N MET A 723 22.29 -33.98 13.99
CA MET A 723 22.43 -33.69 12.55
C MET A 723 21.11 -33.77 11.78
N LEU A 724 20.11 -34.49 12.32
CA LEU A 724 18.78 -34.58 11.70
C LEU A 724 18.01 -33.26 11.79
N MET A 725 18.31 -32.39 12.76
CA MET A 725 17.68 -31.07 12.89
C MET A 725 18.01 -30.14 11.72
N GLN A 726 19.12 -30.38 11.01
CA GLN A 726 19.47 -29.62 9.80
C GLN A 726 18.54 -29.94 8.62
N LYS A 727 17.99 -31.16 8.58
CA LYS A 727 17.06 -31.59 7.53
C LYS A 727 15.67 -30.97 7.66
N LEU A 728 15.26 -30.60 8.88
CA LEU A 728 13.96 -29.94 9.15
C LEU A 728 13.86 -28.52 8.56
N ARG A 729 14.98 -27.88 8.17
CA ARG A 729 14.97 -26.58 7.49
C ARG A 729 14.19 -26.59 6.17
N LEU A 730 13.92 -27.76 5.60
CA LEU A 730 13.09 -27.93 4.40
C LEU A 730 11.60 -27.64 4.67
N LEU A 731 11.10 -27.85 5.90
CA LEU A 731 9.70 -27.61 6.30
C LEU A 731 9.37 -26.13 6.52
N LEU A 732 10.38 -25.27 6.70
CA LEU A 732 10.23 -23.87 7.11
C LEU A 732 10.47 -22.85 5.98
N LYS A 733 10.61 -23.29 4.73
CA LYS A 733 10.72 -22.40 3.55
C LYS A 733 9.36 -22.26 2.85
N PRO A 734 8.94 -21.04 2.45
CA PRO A 734 7.77 -20.87 1.58
C PRO A 734 8.02 -21.51 0.20
N PRO A 735 6.97 -21.98 -0.52
CA PRO A 735 7.13 -22.74 -1.75
C PRO A 735 7.59 -21.82 -2.90
N PRO A 736 8.41 -22.32 -3.84
CA PRO A 736 8.88 -21.56 -4.99
C PRO A 736 7.79 -21.43 -6.07
N GLU A 737 7.76 -20.28 -6.75
CA GLU A 737 6.94 -20.04 -7.94
C GLU A 737 7.24 -21.08 -9.04
N LYS A 738 6.17 -21.55 -9.70
CA LYS A 738 6.23 -22.53 -10.79
C LYS A 738 6.99 -21.95 -11.99
N GLN A 739 8.01 -22.67 -12.45
CA GLN A 739 8.55 -22.55 -13.81
C GLN A 739 8.41 -23.92 -14.48
N GLU A 740 7.87 -23.91 -15.71
CA GLU A 740 7.49 -25.08 -16.50
C GLU A 740 8.65 -26.06 -16.80
N ASP A 741 8.29 -27.33 -16.87
CA ASP A 741 9.13 -28.50 -17.12
C ASP A 741 9.77 -28.55 -18.53
N ALA A 742 11.00 -29.07 -18.59
CA ALA A 742 11.45 -30.02 -19.62
C ALA A 742 12.74 -30.77 -19.19
N ALA A 743 12.63 -32.08 -18.97
CA ALA A 743 13.72 -33.06 -18.79
C ALA A 743 14.09 -33.73 -20.16
N PRO A 744 15.09 -34.65 -20.33
CA PRO A 744 15.88 -35.42 -19.33
C PRO A 744 17.39 -35.75 -19.63
N ALA A 745 18.13 -36.07 -18.55
CA ALA A 745 19.24 -37.05 -18.34
C ALA A 745 20.52 -37.11 -19.25
N PRO A 746 21.60 -37.84 -18.87
CA PRO A 746 22.62 -37.55 -17.84
C PRO A 746 24.06 -37.51 -18.43
N VAL A 747 24.96 -36.59 -18.03
CA VAL A 747 26.38 -36.65 -18.49
C VAL A 747 27.41 -36.20 -17.42
N SER A 748 28.44 -37.04 -17.30
CA SER A 748 29.74 -37.05 -16.61
C SER A 748 30.29 -35.84 -15.82
N LEU A 749 30.90 -36.18 -14.68
CA LEU A 749 31.91 -35.43 -13.92
C LEU A 749 33.17 -35.13 -14.76
N SER A 750 33.21 -33.98 -15.44
CA SER A 750 34.45 -33.50 -16.09
C SER A 750 34.52 -31.98 -16.24
N GLY A 751 34.07 -31.21 -15.24
CA GLY A 751 34.27 -29.76 -15.19
C GLY A 751 35.53 -29.41 -14.39
N GLU A 752 36.51 -28.78 -15.05
CA GLU A 752 37.74 -28.23 -14.45
C GLU A 752 37.43 -27.38 -13.21
N LEU A 753 38.23 -27.56 -12.14
CA LEU A 753 38.11 -26.77 -10.91
C LEU A 753 38.57 -25.33 -11.16
N ARG A 754 37.74 -24.35 -10.78
CA ARG A 754 38.01 -22.92 -11.01
C ARG A 754 39.21 -22.45 -10.19
N CYS A 755 39.46 -23.08 -9.03
CA CYS A 755 40.57 -22.78 -8.14
C CYS A 755 41.95 -22.87 -8.82
N LYS A 756 42.13 -23.73 -9.82
CA LYS A 756 43.43 -23.89 -10.50
C LYS A 756 43.85 -22.62 -11.24
N ALA A 757 42.90 -21.95 -11.90
CA ALA A 757 43.17 -20.68 -12.58
C ALA A 757 43.49 -19.56 -11.58
N ILE A 758 42.73 -19.49 -10.48
CA ILE A 758 42.92 -18.49 -9.41
C ILE A 758 44.32 -18.60 -8.79
N PHE A 759 44.75 -19.82 -8.44
CA PHE A 759 46.05 -20.02 -7.82
C PHE A 759 47.22 -19.91 -8.81
N SER A 760 47.01 -20.23 -10.09
CA SER A 760 48.01 -19.94 -11.14
C SER A 760 48.28 -18.43 -11.25
N THR A 761 47.24 -17.61 -11.24
CA THR A 761 47.36 -16.14 -11.25
C THR A 761 47.98 -15.61 -9.97
N THR A 762 47.53 -16.11 -8.81
CA THR A 762 48.08 -15.74 -7.49
C THR A 762 49.58 -16.04 -7.42
N ASN A 763 50.02 -17.20 -7.90
CA ASN A 763 51.45 -17.56 -7.94
C ASN A 763 52.29 -16.64 -8.82
N LYS A 764 51.77 -16.26 -10.00
CA LYS A 764 52.47 -15.33 -10.88
C LYS A 764 52.65 -13.96 -10.23
N LYS A 765 51.67 -13.52 -9.43
CA LYS A 765 51.74 -12.24 -8.71
C LYS A 765 52.76 -12.31 -7.57
N VAL A 766 52.69 -13.36 -6.74
CA VAL A 766 53.64 -13.57 -5.63
C VAL A 766 55.07 -13.68 -6.14
N ALA A 767 55.31 -14.39 -7.24
CA ALA A 767 56.63 -14.51 -7.85
C ALA A 767 57.18 -13.18 -8.41
N LYS A 768 56.32 -12.21 -8.72
CA LYS A 768 56.70 -10.88 -9.25
C LYS A 768 56.83 -9.80 -8.16
N SER A 769 56.32 -10.06 -6.96
CA SER A 769 56.25 -9.08 -5.87
C SER A 769 56.90 -9.64 -4.59
N PRO A 770 58.25 -9.75 -4.53
CA PRO A 770 58.96 -10.33 -3.38
C PRO A 770 58.73 -9.58 -2.05
N ASP A 771 58.39 -8.28 -2.12
CA ASP A 771 58.08 -7.46 -0.92
C ASP A 771 56.77 -7.89 -0.25
N LEU A 772 55.85 -8.49 -1.01
CA LEU A 772 54.57 -9.02 -0.50
C LEU A 772 54.80 -10.11 0.56
N ALA A 773 55.87 -10.89 0.42
CA ALA A 773 56.26 -11.89 1.41
C ALA A 773 56.81 -11.23 2.68
N ALA A 774 57.63 -10.17 2.54
CA ALA A 774 58.18 -9.43 3.67
C ALA A 774 57.09 -8.73 4.52
N ASP A 775 56.00 -8.27 3.90
CA ASP A 775 54.92 -7.57 4.60
C ASP A 775 53.87 -8.51 5.23
N ILE A 776 53.59 -9.64 4.57
CA ILE A 776 52.51 -10.53 5.00
C ILE A 776 53.00 -11.58 6.01
N GLN A 777 54.20 -12.14 5.83
CA GLN A 777 54.87 -13.07 6.75
C GLN A 777 53.96 -14.19 7.30
N THR A 778 53.12 -14.77 6.45
CA THR A 778 52.08 -15.74 6.83
C THR A 778 52.05 -16.92 5.87
N ILE A 779 51.89 -18.14 6.39
CA ILE A 779 51.60 -19.34 5.58
C ILE A 779 50.09 -19.56 5.52
N PHE A 780 49.50 -19.44 4.34
CA PHE A 780 48.09 -19.73 4.07
C PHE A 780 47.93 -21.10 3.43
N GLN A 781 47.02 -21.92 3.94
CA GLN A 781 46.58 -23.14 3.27
C GLN A 781 45.12 -23.02 2.85
N PHE A 782 44.80 -23.47 1.65
CA PHE A 782 43.46 -23.47 1.08
C PHE A 782 43.00 -24.91 0.86
N ASP A 783 41.99 -25.34 1.59
CA ASP A 783 41.35 -26.64 1.46
C ASP A 783 40.04 -26.45 0.67
N ILE A 784 40.07 -26.75 -0.63
CA ILE A 784 38.97 -26.50 -1.54
C ILE A 784 38.09 -27.75 -1.68
N LEU A 785 36.80 -27.57 -1.40
CA LEU A 785 35.79 -28.62 -1.44
C LEU A 785 35.06 -28.62 -2.80
N LYS A 786 34.60 -29.80 -3.23
CA LYS A 786 33.62 -29.94 -4.31
C LYS A 786 32.57 -30.94 -3.87
N GLY A 787 31.35 -30.46 -3.61
CA GLY A 787 30.26 -31.31 -3.10
C GLY A 787 30.53 -31.83 -1.68
N GLY A 788 31.20 -31.03 -0.84
CA GLY A 788 31.50 -31.33 0.56
C GLY A 788 32.73 -32.20 0.81
N GLN A 789 33.37 -32.71 -0.25
CA GLN A 789 34.62 -33.49 -0.15
C GLN A 789 35.82 -32.65 -0.57
N LEU A 790 36.96 -32.85 0.09
CA LEU A 790 38.22 -32.19 -0.24
C LEU A 790 38.66 -32.58 -1.65
N ALA A 791 38.63 -31.61 -2.56
CA ALA A 791 38.93 -31.80 -3.97
C ALA A 791 40.32 -31.29 -4.35
N TYR A 792 40.82 -30.26 -3.66
CA TYR A 792 42.10 -29.63 -3.98
C TYR A 792 42.70 -28.94 -2.75
N GLN A 793 44.02 -29.02 -2.60
CA GLN A 793 44.76 -28.28 -1.56
C GLN A 793 45.84 -27.43 -2.19
N TYR A 794 45.97 -26.22 -1.70
CA TYR A 794 46.98 -25.28 -2.16
C TYR A 794 47.56 -24.49 -1.00
N THR A 795 48.87 -24.31 -0.99
CA THR A 795 49.56 -23.55 0.04
C THR A 795 50.20 -22.33 -0.59
N LEU A 796 50.08 -21.20 0.10
CA LEU A 796 50.79 -19.97 -0.18
C LEU A 796 51.66 -19.62 1.04
N ASP A 797 52.95 -19.91 0.93
CA ASP A 797 53.95 -19.59 1.95
C ASP A 797 54.57 -18.23 1.65
N LEU A 798 54.12 -17.20 2.38
CA LEU A 798 54.70 -15.86 2.35
C LEU A 798 55.58 -15.57 3.56
N LYS A 799 55.89 -16.58 4.36
CA LYS A 799 56.66 -16.44 5.60
C LYS A 799 58.10 -16.85 5.39
N ASN A 800 58.32 -17.88 4.59
CA ASN A 800 59.63 -18.46 4.35
C ASN A 800 60.13 -18.07 2.95
N GLY A 801 61.34 -17.49 2.90
CA GLY A 801 61.97 -17.10 1.63
C GLY A 801 61.28 -15.91 0.93
N LYS A 802 61.29 -15.89 -0.41
CA LYS A 802 60.75 -14.79 -1.24
C LYS A 802 59.23 -14.85 -1.47
N GLY A 803 58.52 -15.74 -0.78
CA GLY A 803 57.11 -16.03 -1.04
C GLY A 803 56.93 -17.00 -2.20
N CYS A 804 56.23 -18.11 -1.97
CA CYS A 804 55.88 -19.07 -3.01
C CYS A 804 54.53 -19.73 -2.73
N GLY A 805 53.84 -20.16 -3.77
CA GLY A 805 52.66 -21.00 -3.62
C GLY A 805 52.77 -22.28 -4.44
N TYR A 806 52.24 -23.36 -3.90
CA TYR A 806 52.36 -24.69 -4.47
C TYR A 806 51.12 -25.53 -4.18
N GLU A 807 50.87 -26.49 -5.06
CA GLU A 807 49.80 -27.47 -4.89
C GLU A 807 50.19 -28.48 -3.81
N GLY A 808 49.28 -28.73 -2.87
CA GLY A 808 49.50 -29.61 -1.72
C GLY A 808 49.43 -28.89 -0.37
N PRO A 809 49.39 -29.66 0.73
CA PRO A 809 49.35 -29.14 2.09
C PRO A 809 50.67 -28.44 2.45
N ALA A 810 50.63 -27.54 3.42
CA ALA A 810 51.80 -26.78 3.82
C ALA A 810 52.89 -27.68 4.41
N THR A 811 54.13 -27.49 3.98
CA THR A 811 55.29 -28.24 4.50
C THR A 811 55.61 -27.90 5.96
N GLU A 812 55.29 -26.66 6.36
CA GLU A 812 55.34 -26.20 7.74
C GLU A 812 53.93 -25.87 8.26
N LYS A 813 53.79 -25.73 9.57
CA LYS A 813 52.47 -25.50 10.18
C LYS A 813 51.85 -24.20 9.62
N PRO A 814 50.69 -24.27 8.95
CA PRO A 814 50.07 -23.08 8.36
C PRO A 814 49.56 -22.16 9.46
N ASP A 815 49.82 -20.87 9.30
CA ASP A 815 49.32 -19.83 10.21
C ASP A 815 47.81 -19.64 10.04
N CYS A 816 47.29 -19.87 8.82
CA CYS A 816 45.88 -19.71 8.49
C CYS A 816 45.44 -20.77 7.46
N ILE A 817 44.37 -21.52 7.75
CA ILE A 817 43.78 -22.53 6.85
C ILE A 817 42.36 -22.09 6.48
N LEU A 818 42.10 -21.90 5.19
CA LEU A 818 40.83 -21.50 4.63
C LEU A 818 40.16 -22.68 3.94
N ILE A 819 38.95 -23.04 4.37
CA ILE A 819 38.20 -24.19 3.88
C ILE A 819 36.89 -23.69 3.26
N MET A 820 36.68 -23.95 1.96
CA MET A 820 35.48 -23.50 1.23
C MET A 820 35.23 -24.32 -0.04
N GLU A 821 34.00 -24.28 -0.58
CA GLU A 821 33.70 -24.88 -1.90
C GLU A 821 34.37 -24.09 -3.03
N ASP A 822 34.71 -24.76 -4.15
CA ASP A 822 35.35 -24.14 -5.33
C ASP A 822 34.57 -22.94 -5.89
N ASP A 823 33.23 -22.99 -5.84
CA ASP A 823 32.39 -21.87 -6.28
C ASP A 823 32.37 -20.70 -5.27
N ILE A 824 32.60 -20.98 -3.98
CA ILE A 824 32.74 -19.95 -2.94
C ILE A 824 34.10 -19.27 -3.06
N LEU A 825 35.18 -20.02 -3.33
CA LEU A 825 36.49 -19.43 -3.60
C LEU A 825 36.42 -18.45 -4.78
N ASP A 826 35.79 -18.85 -5.89
CA ASP A 826 35.61 -17.98 -7.06
C ASP A 826 34.79 -16.72 -6.73
N LYS A 827 33.72 -16.85 -5.96
CA LYS A 827 32.89 -15.70 -5.53
C LYS A 827 33.61 -14.78 -4.55
N VAL A 828 34.42 -15.33 -3.65
CA VAL A 828 35.22 -14.54 -2.68
C VAL A 828 36.38 -13.85 -3.39
N HIS A 829 37.13 -14.57 -4.23
CA HIS A 829 38.22 -14.01 -5.02
C HIS A 829 37.75 -12.91 -5.98
N SER A 830 36.59 -13.08 -6.64
CA SER A 830 36.01 -12.08 -7.53
C SER A 830 35.26 -10.95 -6.83
N GLY A 831 35.18 -10.94 -5.50
CA GLY A 831 34.47 -9.93 -4.71
C GLY A 831 32.94 -10.01 -4.78
N LYS A 832 32.36 -11.01 -5.48
CA LYS A 832 30.91 -11.25 -5.56
C LYS A 832 30.31 -11.75 -4.24
N LEU A 833 31.14 -12.29 -3.35
CA LEU A 833 30.78 -12.66 -2.00
C LEU A 833 31.84 -12.13 -1.06
N ASP A 834 31.48 -11.17 -0.21
CA ASP A 834 32.36 -10.64 0.82
C ASP A 834 32.91 -11.78 1.72
N ALA A 835 34.22 -11.79 1.97
CA ALA A 835 34.90 -12.85 2.71
C ALA A 835 34.43 -12.92 4.17
N GLN A 836 34.13 -11.77 4.79
CA GLN A 836 33.60 -11.72 6.15
C GLN A 836 32.18 -12.29 6.19
N ARG A 837 31.34 -11.99 5.19
CA ARG A 837 30.01 -12.59 5.02
C ARG A 837 30.10 -14.08 4.70
N ALA A 838 31.04 -14.53 3.87
CA ALA A 838 31.29 -15.95 3.62
C ALA A 838 31.68 -16.68 4.91
N PHE A 839 32.51 -16.05 5.75
CA PHE A 839 32.90 -16.58 7.06
C PHE A 839 31.75 -16.60 8.06
N MET A 840 31.02 -15.49 8.20
CA MET A 840 29.85 -15.36 9.09
C MET A 840 28.72 -16.31 8.70
N THR A 841 28.56 -16.60 7.40
CA THR A 841 27.57 -17.58 6.88
C THR A 841 28.09 -19.01 6.84
N GLN A 842 29.28 -19.27 7.39
CA GLN A 842 29.96 -20.58 7.43
C GLN A 842 30.26 -21.23 6.08
N LYS A 843 30.17 -20.46 4.98
CA LYS A 843 30.55 -20.89 3.63
C LYS A 843 32.06 -20.87 3.41
N LEU A 844 32.75 -20.03 4.17
CA LEU A 844 34.20 -20.03 4.37
C LEU A 844 34.48 -20.39 5.83
N LYS A 845 35.35 -21.36 6.09
CA LYS A 845 35.84 -21.65 7.45
C LYS A 845 37.31 -21.32 7.51
N ILE A 846 37.74 -20.71 8.62
CA ILE A 846 39.12 -20.31 8.84
C ILE A 846 39.61 -20.97 10.12
N LYS A 847 40.72 -21.70 10.06
CA LYS A 847 41.41 -22.27 11.21
C LYS A 847 42.78 -21.60 11.36
N GLY A 848 43.23 -21.38 12.60
CA GLY A 848 44.46 -20.63 12.87
C GLY A 848 44.20 -19.13 13.05
N ASN A 849 45.14 -18.30 12.61
CA ASN A 849 45.09 -16.85 12.79
C ASN A 849 44.07 -16.19 11.84
N VAL A 850 42.85 -15.99 12.34
CA VAL A 850 41.74 -15.39 11.59
C VAL A 850 42.05 -13.96 11.13
N LEU A 851 42.80 -13.16 11.91
CA LEU A 851 43.19 -11.81 11.50
C LEU A 851 44.14 -11.84 10.31
N ALA A 852 45.00 -12.86 10.21
CA ALA A 852 45.89 -13.00 9.06
C ALA A 852 45.13 -13.24 7.74
N SER A 853 43.93 -13.84 7.78
CA SER A 853 43.10 -14.04 6.59
C SER A 853 42.64 -12.73 5.93
N GLN A 854 42.57 -11.62 6.67
CA GLN A 854 42.18 -10.32 6.13
C GLN A 854 43.23 -9.77 5.16
N LYS A 855 44.49 -10.20 5.29
CA LYS A 855 45.59 -9.83 4.38
C LYS A 855 45.47 -10.48 2.99
N LEU A 856 44.59 -11.47 2.80
CA LEU A 856 44.36 -12.07 1.48
C LEU A 856 43.76 -11.09 0.47
N ALA A 857 43.03 -10.07 0.94
CA ALA A 857 42.51 -9.01 0.09
C ALA A 857 43.64 -8.23 -0.59
N ASP A 858 44.76 -8.01 0.12
CA ASP A 858 45.94 -7.33 -0.41
C ASP A 858 46.64 -8.17 -1.50
N ILE A 859 46.56 -9.49 -1.38
CA ILE A 859 47.09 -10.44 -2.38
C ILE A 859 46.22 -10.44 -3.65
N TRP A 860 44.90 -10.45 -3.50
CA TRP A 860 43.94 -10.55 -4.62
C TRP A 860 43.48 -9.22 -5.21
N ALA A 861 43.90 -8.08 -4.66
CA ALA A 861 43.67 -6.77 -5.29
C ALA A 861 44.35 -6.70 -6.67
N ASP A 862 43.63 -6.32 -7.72
CA ASP A 862 44.21 -6.14 -9.06
C ASP A 862 45.14 -4.92 -9.11
N GLU A 863 46.38 -5.13 -9.55
CA GLU A 863 47.33 -4.06 -9.87
C GLU A 863 47.04 -3.52 -11.28
N ARG A 864 46.64 -2.24 -11.36
CA ARG A 864 46.92 -1.43 -12.54
C ARG A 864 47.86 -0.30 -12.15
N GLU A 865 49.09 -0.49 -12.63
CA GLU A 865 50.17 0.46 -12.90
C GLU A 865 50.92 1.08 -11.71
N ASN A 866 52.02 0.40 -11.37
CA ASN A 866 53.28 1.01 -10.95
C ASN A 866 53.87 1.81 -12.12
N GLU A 867 54.39 3.02 -11.85
CA GLU A 867 55.67 3.47 -12.41
C GLU A 867 56.48 4.19 -11.32
N SER A 868 57.65 3.60 -11.03
CA SER A 868 58.87 4.11 -10.39
C SER A 868 58.77 4.63 -8.94
N ASP A 869 59.28 3.87 -7.97
CA ASP A 869 60.70 3.82 -7.52
C ASP A 869 61.09 5.12 -6.79
N ASP A 870 61.32 5.11 -5.48
CA ASP A 870 62.49 4.47 -4.87
C ASP A 870 62.57 4.78 -3.36
N GLU A 871 63.36 3.97 -2.66
CA GLU A 871 63.45 3.78 -1.22
C GLU A 871 63.99 4.97 -0.40
N SER A 872 63.53 5.08 0.85
CA SER A 872 64.35 4.88 2.08
C SER A 872 63.90 5.74 3.28
N THR A 873 63.53 5.03 4.34
CA THR A 873 63.40 5.45 5.76
C THR A 873 64.77 5.74 6.42
N PRO A 874 64.88 6.16 7.70
CA PRO A 874 64.04 7.03 8.54
C PRO A 874 64.90 8.05 9.36
N SER A 875 64.25 8.99 10.06
CA SER A 875 64.53 9.39 11.46
C SER A 875 64.29 10.87 11.78
N SER A 876 63.92 11.06 13.05
CA SER A 876 63.53 12.26 13.79
C SER A 876 64.36 13.54 13.61
N GLY A 877 63.69 14.68 13.61
CA GLY A 877 64.31 15.97 13.94
C GLY A 877 63.45 17.18 13.57
N ASN A 878 62.95 17.90 14.57
CA ASN A 878 62.32 19.21 14.44
C ASN A 878 63.16 20.16 13.58
N SER A 879 62.60 20.74 12.51
CA SER A 879 62.94 22.09 12.09
C SER A 879 61.82 22.71 11.24
N SER A 880 61.65 24.02 11.42
CA SER A 880 60.67 24.90 10.78
C SER A 880 60.53 24.65 9.27
N ALA A 881 59.34 24.28 8.80
CA ALA A 881 59.07 24.11 7.39
C ALA A 881 59.01 25.46 6.67
N ALA A 882 59.92 25.66 5.71
CA ALA A 882 59.74 26.65 4.65
C ALA A 882 58.41 26.39 3.91
N PRO A 883 57.74 27.44 3.37
CA PRO A 883 56.48 27.26 2.66
C PRO A 883 56.67 26.29 1.49
N VAL A 884 55.81 25.27 1.42
CA VAL A 884 55.80 24.33 0.31
C VAL A 884 55.38 25.11 -0.94
N SER A 885 56.21 25.09 -1.99
CA SER A 885 55.83 25.68 -3.29
C SER A 885 54.72 24.82 -3.89
N LEU A 886 53.47 25.27 -3.75
CA LEU A 886 52.30 24.58 -4.25
C LEU A 886 52.17 24.83 -5.77
N VAL A 887 52.07 23.76 -6.54
CA VAL A 887 51.91 23.84 -8.00
C VAL A 887 50.50 24.30 -8.32
N VAL A 888 50.37 25.42 -9.04
CA VAL A 888 49.06 25.88 -9.53
C VAL A 888 48.50 24.82 -10.49
N PRO A 889 47.31 24.26 -10.23
CA PRO A 889 46.69 23.27 -11.10
C PRO A 889 46.45 23.84 -12.51
N GLN A 890 46.56 23.01 -13.55
CA GLN A 890 46.29 23.45 -14.93
C GLN A 890 44.78 23.58 -15.19
N GLY A 891 44.35 24.77 -15.66
CA GLY A 891 42.97 25.09 -16.03
C GLY A 891 42.19 25.78 -14.90
N ALA A 892 41.22 26.63 -15.25
CA ALA A 892 40.33 27.24 -14.23
C ALA A 892 39.40 26.17 -13.63
N PRO A 893 38.96 26.30 -12.36
CA PRO A 893 37.85 25.51 -11.84
C PRO A 893 36.61 25.80 -12.67
N LYS A 894 36.26 24.86 -13.56
CA LYS A 894 35.09 24.97 -14.47
C LYS A 894 33.82 24.36 -13.86
N THR A 895 33.90 23.85 -12.65
CA THR A 895 32.82 23.09 -12.01
C THR A 895 31.69 24.01 -11.59
N VAL A 896 30.47 23.66 -11.96
CA VAL A 896 29.24 24.39 -11.61
C VAL A 896 28.44 23.63 -10.56
N LYS A 897 27.46 24.27 -9.91
CA LYS A 897 26.69 23.64 -8.83
C LYS A 897 25.98 22.36 -9.28
N ALA A 898 25.52 22.34 -10.54
CA ALA A 898 24.90 21.18 -11.17
C ALA A 898 25.79 19.93 -11.15
N ASP A 899 27.10 20.08 -11.29
CA ASP A 899 28.03 18.94 -11.36
C ASP A 899 28.01 18.13 -10.05
N PHE A 900 27.83 18.80 -8.91
CA PHE A 900 27.68 18.11 -7.62
C PHE A 900 26.40 17.30 -7.55
N ILE A 901 25.30 17.81 -8.11
CA ILE A 901 24.01 17.12 -8.15
C ILE A 901 24.13 15.86 -9.02
N PHE A 902 24.77 15.96 -10.19
CA PHE A 902 24.97 14.82 -11.08
C PHE A 902 25.95 13.79 -10.49
N ASN A 903 27.00 14.21 -9.79
CA ASN A 903 27.91 13.28 -9.12
C ASN A 903 27.23 12.51 -7.97
N ILE A 904 26.34 13.14 -7.20
CA ILE A 904 25.51 12.43 -6.21
C ILE A 904 24.65 11.37 -6.91
N PHE A 905 24.07 11.71 -8.07
CA PHE A 905 23.27 10.75 -8.84
C PHE A 905 24.13 9.59 -9.37
N LEU A 906 25.31 9.88 -9.91
CA LEU A 906 26.27 8.88 -10.38
C LEU A 906 26.64 7.89 -9.28
N TYR A 907 26.92 8.39 -8.07
CA TYR A 907 27.24 7.58 -6.91
C TYR A 907 26.11 6.60 -6.57
N HIS A 908 24.86 7.07 -6.45
CA HIS A 908 23.73 6.21 -6.12
C HIS A 908 23.34 5.25 -7.25
N LEU A 909 23.47 5.67 -8.50
CA LEU A 909 23.21 4.81 -9.67
C LEU A 909 24.17 3.60 -9.68
N HIS A 910 25.42 3.77 -9.24
CA HIS A 910 26.45 2.73 -9.31
C HIS A 910 26.62 1.93 -8.01
N GLN A 911 26.37 2.51 -6.83
CA GLN A 911 26.59 1.85 -5.54
C GLN A 911 25.38 1.03 -5.06
N ASP A 912 24.16 1.44 -5.39
CA ASP A 912 22.93 0.68 -5.08
C ASP A 912 22.41 0.01 -6.35
N ARG A 913 22.89 -1.20 -6.61
CA ARG A 913 22.55 -1.94 -7.83
C ARG A 913 21.05 -2.19 -7.97
N ALA A 914 20.32 -2.40 -6.88
CA ALA A 914 18.87 -2.60 -6.91
C ALA A 914 18.14 -1.30 -7.26
N MET A 915 18.60 -0.17 -6.71
CA MET A 915 18.08 1.15 -7.06
C MET A 915 18.43 1.54 -8.50
N GLY A 916 19.65 1.30 -8.97
CA GLY A 916 20.05 1.57 -10.35
C GLY A 916 19.26 0.76 -11.38
N GLU A 917 19.05 -0.54 -11.11
CA GLU A 917 18.19 -1.42 -11.94
C GLU A 917 16.71 -0.97 -11.88
N TYR A 918 16.22 -0.52 -10.71
CA TYR A 918 14.88 0.05 -10.56
C TYR A 918 14.72 1.36 -11.35
N ILE A 919 15.62 2.33 -11.18
CA ILE A 919 15.62 3.64 -11.86
C ILE A 919 15.66 3.46 -13.38
N THR A 920 16.54 2.60 -13.88
CA THR A 920 16.65 2.32 -15.32
C THR A 920 15.40 1.62 -15.87
N SER A 921 14.78 0.72 -15.09
CA SER A 921 13.52 0.07 -15.48
C SER A 921 12.34 1.04 -15.62
N LEU A 922 12.31 2.11 -14.82
CA LEU A 922 11.23 3.11 -14.82
C LEU A 922 11.44 4.19 -15.87
N VAL A 923 12.66 4.72 -15.95
CA VAL A 923 12.93 5.92 -16.73
C VAL A 923 13.11 5.57 -18.21
N LYS A 924 13.90 4.53 -18.53
CA LYS A 924 14.18 4.02 -19.88
C LYS A 924 14.38 5.12 -20.92
N CYS A 925 15.18 6.14 -20.59
CA CYS A 925 15.33 7.35 -21.39
C CYS A 925 16.78 7.83 -21.36
N THR A 926 17.25 8.37 -22.48
CA THR A 926 18.54 9.05 -22.55
C THR A 926 18.34 10.58 -22.51
N TYR A 927 18.92 11.26 -21.51
CA TYR A 927 18.90 12.72 -21.36
C TYR A 927 20.26 13.32 -21.67
N HIS A 928 20.27 14.47 -22.34
CA HIS A 928 21.46 15.31 -22.49
C HIS A 928 21.22 16.70 -21.91
N TRP A 929 22.00 17.09 -20.92
CA TRP A 929 21.88 18.33 -20.17
C TRP A 929 22.97 19.29 -20.61
N VAL A 930 22.57 20.50 -20.97
CA VAL A 930 23.44 21.63 -21.29
C VAL A 930 23.25 22.67 -20.20
N ILE A 931 24.23 22.78 -19.31
CA ILE A 931 24.16 23.69 -18.16
C ILE A 931 24.77 25.03 -18.56
N LEU A 932 24.02 26.10 -18.35
CA LEU A 932 24.45 27.46 -18.63
C LEU A 932 24.92 28.14 -17.35
N GLN A 933 25.93 29.00 -17.47
CA GLN A 933 26.26 29.99 -16.46
C GLN A 933 26.46 31.33 -17.16
N LYS A 934 25.71 32.36 -16.75
CA LYS A 934 25.73 33.68 -17.42
C LYS A 934 25.48 33.56 -18.94
N GLY A 935 24.58 32.65 -19.34
CA GLY A 935 24.18 32.44 -20.73
C GLY A 935 25.18 31.70 -21.63
N LYS A 936 26.33 31.25 -21.10
CA LYS A 936 27.32 30.42 -21.83
C LYS A 936 27.28 28.99 -21.32
N LYS A 937 27.52 28.01 -22.20
CA LYS A 937 27.65 26.59 -21.80
C LYS A 937 28.82 26.46 -20.82
N ALA A 938 28.53 26.00 -19.61
CA ALA A 938 29.50 25.84 -18.54
C ALA A 938 29.81 24.35 -18.29
N SER A 939 28.80 23.50 -18.33
CA SER A 939 28.92 22.04 -18.16
C SER A 939 27.92 21.31 -19.06
N GLU A 940 28.17 20.03 -19.34
CA GLU A 940 27.22 19.16 -20.04
C GLU A 940 27.25 17.74 -19.48
N TRP A 941 26.08 17.12 -19.38
CA TRP A 941 25.93 15.77 -18.85
C TRP A 941 25.07 14.92 -19.75
N THR A 942 25.39 13.65 -19.89
CA THR A 942 24.56 12.69 -20.59
C THR A 942 24.23 11.54 -19.66
N SER A 943 22.92 11.31 -19.47
CA SER A 943 22.38 10.21 -18.68
C SER A 943 21.74 9.22 -19.63
N ASP A 944 22.38 8.08 -19.86
CA ASP A 944 21.78 6.96 -20.57
C ASP A 944 21.14 6.00 -19.57
N LEU A 945 19.85 6.20 -19.28
CA LEU A 945 19.08 5.29 -18.42
C LEU A 945 18.25 4.30 -19.26
N LYS A 946 18.53 4.19 -20.56
CA LYS A 946 17.78 3.36 -21.50
C LYS A 946 18.44 2.00 -21.72
N THR A 947 19.77 1.93 -21.67
CA THR A 947 20.53 0.71 -21.96
C THR A 947 21.32 0.21 -20.74
N GLY A 948 21.54 -1.11 -20.67
CA GLY A 948 22.39 -1.72 -19.65
C GLY A 948 21.92 -1.48 -18.20
N LYS A 949 22.87 -1.13 -17.32
CA LYS A 949 22.64 -0.80 -15.90
C LYS A 949 22.38 0.71 -15.67
N GLY A 950 22.25 1.48 -16.75
CA GLY A 950 22.27 2.93 -16.70
C GLY A 950 23.70 3.46 -16.65
N ASP A 951 23.94 4.59 -17.31
CA ASP A 951 25.22 5.30 -17.32
C ASP A 951 24.99 6.81 -17.20
N LEU A 952 25.90 7.52 -16.54
CA LEU A 952 25.87 8.97 -16.41
C LEU A 952 27.30 9.50 -16.51
N TYR A 953 27.54 10.42 -17.45
CA TYR A 953 28.87 10.98 -17.68
C TYR A 953 28.81 12.47 -18.04
N ASN A 954 29.85 13.21 -17.64
CA ASN A 954 30.00 14.66 -17.89
C ASN A 954 30.61 14.90 -19.27
N GLU A 955 29.85 14.63 -20.32
CA GLU A 955 30.26 14.86 -21.71
C GLU A 955 29.06 14.82 -22.65
N ALA A 956 29.25 15.34 -23.87
CA ALA A 956 28.28 15.15 -24.95
C ALA A 956 28.08 13.65 -25.25
N PRO A 957 26.92 13.23 -25.78
CA PRO A 957 26.62 11.80 -26.00
C PRO A 957 27.68 11.12 -26.86
N ARG A 958 28.17 9.95 -26.42
CA ARG A 958 29.22 9.17 -27.09
C ARG A 958 28.68 7.84 -27.64
N GLY A 959 29.41 7.24 -28.58
CA GLY A 959 29.17 5.84 -28.98
C GLY A 959 27.86 5.55 -29.73
N GLY A 960 27.28 6.53 -30.44
CA GLY A 960 26.01 6.36 -31.16
C GLY A 960 24.75 6.51 -30.30
N VAL A 961 24.90 6.93 -29.04
CA VAL A 961 23.79 7.26 -28.15
C VAL A 961 23.12 8.56 -28.61
N HIS A 962 21.86 8.51 -29.00
CA HIS A 962 21.06 9.67 -29.38
C HIS A 962 20.14 10.09 -28.21
N PRO A 963 20.31 11.28 -27.62
CA PRO A 963 19.49 11.70 -26.50
C PRO A 963 18.04 11.95 -26.96
N GLU A 964 17.09 11.34 -26.25
CA GLU A 964 15.66 11.50 -26.50
C GLU A 964 15.14 12.84 -25.99
N VAL A 965 15.85 13.41 -25.01
CA VAL A 965 15.59 14.74 -24.46
C VAL A 965 16.90 15.48 -24.30
N GLN A 966 16.99 16.66 -24.90
CA GLN A 966 18.03 17.63 -24.60
C GLN A 966 17.45 18.76 -23.75
N ILE A 967 18.09 19.05 -22.63
CA ILE A 967 17.68 20.05 -21.66
C ILE A 967 18.74 21.14 -21.63
N THR A 968 18.33 22.40 -21.67
CA THR A 968 19.21 23.54 -21.47
C THR A 968 18.66 24.42 -20.38
N ILE A 969 19.44 24.66 -19.32
CA ILE A 969 19.00 25.35 -18.10
C ILE A 969 20.20 26.07 -17.46
N ASP A 970 19.95 27.20 -16.81
CA ASP A 970 20.99 27.88 -16.01
C ASP A 970 21.32 27.08 -14.73
N ASP A 971 22.57 27.12 -14.29
CA ASP A 971 23.08 26.37 -13.14
C ASP A 971 22.24 26.61 -11.87
N GLU A 972 21.91 27.87 -11.58
CA GLU A 972 21.09 28.23 -10.42
C GLU A 972 19.63 27.76 -10.60
N ASP A 973 19.11 27.78 -11.82
CA ASP A 973 17.75 27.32 -12.10
C ASP A 973 17.62 25.81 -11.98
N LEU A 974 18.65 25.05 -12.38
CA LEU A 974 18.69 23.62 -12.16
C LEU A 974 18.72 23.31 -10.66
N VAL A 975 19.54 24.03 -9.89
CA VAL A 975 19.56 23.88 -8.43
C VAL A 975 18.17 24.13 -7.83
N GLN A 976 17.51 25.23 -8.19
CA GLN A 976 16.18 25.53 -7.65
C GLN A 976 15.14 24.50 -8.08
N LEU A 977 15.24 23.97 -9.31
CA LEU A 977 14.36 22.92 -9.83
C LEU A 977 14.54 21.63 -9.03
N MET A 978 15.79 21.26 -8.78
CA MET A 978 16.15 20.08 -8.00
C MET A 978 15.82 20.26 -6.51
N LEU A 979 15.81 21.46 -5.96
CA LEU A 979 15.34 21.67 -4.59
C LEU A 979 13.81 21.79 -4.45
N GLY A 980 13.07 21.61 -5.55
CA GLY A 980 11.60 21.77 -5.58
C GLY A 980 11.14 23.22 -5.40
N LYS A 981 12.07 24.19 -5.45
CA LYS A 981 11.81 25.63 -5.30
C LYS A 981 11.46 26.30 -6.62
N LEU A 982 11.85 25.73 -7.75
CA LEU A 982 11.48 26.18 -9.09
C LEU A 982 10.58 25.15 -9.77
N ASN A 983 9.35 25.55 -10.05
CA ASN A 983 8.42 24.73 -10.81
C ASN A 983 8.93 24.56 -12.27
N PRO A 984 9.09 23.32 -12.79
CA PRO A 984 9.66 23.06 -14.10
C PRO A 984 8.80 23.60 -15.26
N GLN A 985 7.47 23.60 -15.12
CA GLN A 985 6.56 24.15 -16.12
C GLN A 985 6.69 25.68 -16.19
N LYS A 986 6.79 26.33 -15.03
CA LYS A 986 7.02 27.78 -14.93
C LYS A 986 8.38 28.18 -15.50
N ALA A 987 9.43 27.41 -15.20
CA ALA A 987 10.77 27.63 -15.77
C ALA A 987 10.77 27.49 -17.29
N PHE A 988 10.04 26.50 -17.82
CA PHE A 988 9.90 26.30 -19.27
C PHE A 988 9.15 27.47 -19.92
N MET A 989 8.02 27.90 -19.36
CA MET A 989 7.24 29.04 -19.86
C MET A 989 8.01 30.37 -19.84
N GLN A 990 8.90 30.56 -18.85
CA GLN A 990 9.73 31.76 -18.74
C GLN A 990 10.99 31.72 -19.63
N GLY A 991 11.18 30.64 -20.41
CA GLY A 991 12.37 30.44 -21.25
C GLY A 991 13.66 30.15 -20.48
N ARG A 992 13.55 29.93 -19.16
CA ARG A 992 14.64 29.58 -18.22
C ARG A 992 15.05 28.12 -18.31
N LEU A 993 14.11 27.26 -18.67
CA LEU A 993 14.31 25.85 -19.03
C LEU A 993 13.94 25.67 -20.50
N LYS A 994 14.86 25.18 -21.33
CA LYS A 994 14.59 24.82 -22.72
C LYS A 994 14.69 23.32 -22.86
N ILE A 995 13.71 22.72 -23.53
CA ILE A 995 13.66 21.28 -23.77
C ILE A 995 13.54 21.08 -25.28
N ARG A 996 14.39 20.23 -25.84
CA ARG A 996 14.31 19.73 -27.22
C ARG A 996 14.16 18.20 -27.16
N GLY A 997 13.34 17.62 -28.04
CA GLY A 997 12.99 16.20 -27.96
C GLY A 997 11.69 15.95 -27.19
N ASN A 998 11.54 14.78 -26.59
CA ASN A 998 10.26 14.36 -25.98
C ASN A 998 10.04 15.03 -24.61
N ILE A 999 9.27 16.12 -24.60
CA ILE A 999 8.98 16.91 -23.39
C ILE A 999 8.26 16.09 -22.31
N MET A 1000 7.45 15.09 -22.68
CA MET A 1000 6.75 14.25 -21.69
C MET A 1000 7.71 13.38 -20.87
N LEU A 1001 8.88 13.02 -21.43
CA LEU A 1001 9.90 12.26 -20.70
C LEU A 1001 10.53 13.08 -19.57
N MET A 1002 10.48 14.41 -19.60
CA MET A 1002 10.93 15.26 -18.48
C MET A 1002 10.15 14.97 -17.18
N GLN A 1003 8.89 14.52 -17.27
CA GLN A 1003 8.12 14.13 -16.09
C GLN A 1003 8.68 12.88 -15.41
N LYS A 1004 9.28 11.96 -16.16
CA LYS A 1004 9.94 10.77 -15.60
C LYS A 1004 11.19 11.15 -14.82
N PHE A 1005 12.01 12.06 -15.35
CA PHE A 1005 13.16 12.60 -14.61
C PHE A 1005 12.73 13.32 -13.33
N ASN A 1006 11.67 14.13 -13.39
CA ASN A 1006 11.13 14.78 -12.20
C ASN A 1006 10.59 13.76 -11.18
N THR A 1007 9.96 12.67 -11.63
CA THR A 1007 9.46 11.61 -10.74
C THR A 1007 10.61 10.88 -10.05
N LEU A 1008 11.63 10.47 -10.81
CA LEU A 1008 12.88 9.93 -10.31
C LEU A 1008 13.50 10.83 -9.23
N TRP A 1009 13.54 12.13 -9.51
CA TRP A 1009 14.08 13.11 -8.60
C TRP A 1009 13.28 13.23 -7.29
N GLN A 1010 11.96 13.23 -7.36
CA GLN A 1010 11.10 13.25 -6.18
C GLN A 1010 11.19 11.96 -5.36
N GLU A 1011 11.38 10.79 -6.01
CA GLU A 1011 11.59 9.52 -5.31
C GLU A 1011 12.91 9.51 -4.55
N ILE A 1012 13.99 10.01 -5.15
CA ILE A 1012 15.30 10.15 -4.50
C ILE A 1012 15.20 11.03 -3.26
N LEU A 1013 14.53 12.19 -3.36
CA LEU A 1013 14.29 13.09 -2.22
C LEU A 1013 13.46 12.43 -1.11
N LYS A 1014 12.43 11.66 -1.47
CA LYS A 1014 11.54 10.98 -0.51
C LYS A 1014 12.16 9.75 0.14
N SER A 1015 13.13 9.10 -0.51
CA SER A 1015 13.73 7.84 -0.04
C SER A 1015 14.41 7.96 1.33
N GLY A 1016 14.84 9.17 1.72
CA GLY A 1016 15.62 9.40 2.94
C GLY A 1016 17.01 8.78 2.94
N ARG A 1017 17.41 8.10 1.84
CA ARG A 1017 18.68 7.37 1.68
C ARG A 1017 19.83 8.24 1.19
N VAL A 1018 19.56 9.46 0.74
CA VAL A 1018 20.56 10.43 0.24
C VAL A 1018 20.80 11.49 1.31
N VAL A 1019 21.68 11.17 2.26
CA VAL A 1019 22.01 12.04 3.41
C VAL A 1019 22.82 13.25 2.95
N GLU A 1020 23.61 13.09 1.89
CA GLU A 1020 24.42 14.10 1.21
C GLU A 1020 23.56 15.27 0.75
N LEU A 1021 22.38 15.02 0.18
CA LEU A 1021 21.46 16.09 -0.27
C LEU A 1021 20.98 16.96 0.90
N LYS A 1022 20.79 16.41 2.10
CA LYS A 1022 20.39 17.20 3.28
C LYS A 1022 21.48 18.17 3.71
N LEU A 1023 22.75 17.77 3.58
CA LEU A 1023 23.91 18.61 3.91
C LEU A 1023 24.24 19.62 2.82
N VAL A 1024 24.07 19.24 1.56
CA VAL A 1024 24.49 20.04 0.40
C VAL A 1024 23.38 20.99 -0.09
N ALA A 1025 22.10 20.68 0.15
CA ALA A 1025 20.98 21.52 -0.30
C ALA A 1025 21.00 22.98 0.23
N PRO A 1026 21.30 23.25 1.52
CA PRO A 1026 21.44 24.61 2.00
C PRO A 1026 22.54 25.38 1.26
N LEU A 1027 23.65 24.70 0.98
CA LEU A 1027 24.81 25.26 0.31
C LEU A 1027 24.55 25.53 -1.19
N LEU A 1028 23.84 24.64 -1.87
CA LEU A 1028 23.42 24.84 -3.26
C LEU A 1028 22.49 26.06 -3.39
N SER A 1029 21.61 26.29 -2.41
CA SER A 1029 20.61 27.36 -2.45
C SER A 1029 21.02 28.69 -1.80
N ASP A 1030 22.31 28.91 -1.56
CA ASP A 1030 22.85 30.15 -0.96
C ASP A 1030 22.74 31.38 -1.87
N GLY A 1031 22.37 31.20 -3.15
CA GLY A 1031 22.24 32.26 -4.14
C GLY A 1031 23.58 32.87 -4.58
N GLN A 1032 24.72 32.31 -4.16
CA GLN A 1032 26.06 32.76 -4.50
C GLN A 1032 26.71 31.76 -5.47
N PRO A 1033 27.08 32.18 -6.70
CA PRO A 1033 27.75 31.29 -7.65
C PRO A 1033 29.15 30.93 -7.15
N LEU A 1034 29.66 29.76 -7.56
CA LEU A 1034 31.06 29.39 -7.31
C LEU A 1034 32.00 30.37 -8.04
N SER A 1035 33.02 30.85 -7.33
CA SER A 1035 34.04 31.69 -7.96
C SER A 1035 34.93 30.85 -8.89
N PRO A 1036 35.09 31.21 -10.17
CA PRO A 1036 36.02 30.53 -11.07
C PRO A 1036 37.50 30.87 -10.75
N GLU A 1037 37.75 31.73 -9.77
CA GLU A 1037 39.08 32.20 -9.37
C GLU A 1037 39.57 31.56 -8.07
N LEU A 1038 38.71 30.81 -7.36
CA LEU A 1038 39.01 30.18 -6.07
C LEU A 1038 38.78 28.67 -6.13
N TRP A 1039 39.83 27.90 -5.88
CA TRP A 1039 39.73 26.45 -5.82
C TRP A 1039 39.02 25.96 -4.55
N SER A 1040 39.23 26.66 -3.44
CA SER A 1040 38.61 26.37 -2.15
C SER A 1040 37.08 26.34 -2.20
N ASP A 1041 36.48 27.26 -2.95
CA ASP A 1041 35.03 27.34 -3.16
C ASP A 1041 34.45 26.02 -3.67
N TYR A 1042 35.14 25.36 -4.62
CA TYR A 1042 34.77 24.04 -5.11
C TYR A 1042 35.02 22.95 -4.04
N LYS A 1043 36.14 23.03 -3.32
CA LYS A 1043 36.53 22.00 -2.35
C LYS A 1043 35.64 21.94 -1.11
N PHE A 1044 35.08 23.06 -0.63
CA PHE A 1044 34.13 23.04 0.48
C PHE A 1044 32.82 22.30 0.14
N PHE A 1045 32.37 22.34 -1.12
CA PHE A 1045 31.26 21.50 -1.58
C PHE A 1045 31.63 20.02 -1.65
N GLN A 1046 32.88 19.67 -1.97
CA GLN A 1046 33.34 18.27 -1.92
C GLN A 1046 33.44 17.76 -0.47
N LEU A 1047 33.85 18.62 0.46
CA LEU A 1047 33.93 18.29 1.89
C LEU A 1047 32.56 18.02 2.52
N SER A 1048 31.50 18.70 2.08
CA SER A 1048 30.16 18.49 2.63
C SER A 1048 29.60 17.11 2.28
N GLN A 1049 29.98 16.56 1.11
CA GLN A 1049 29.68 15.16 0.78
C GLN A 1049 30.49 14.19 1.64
N ARG A 1050 31.79 14.44 1.86
CA ARG A 1050 32.62 13.62 2.77
C ARG A 1050 32.06 13.61 4.20
N LEU A 1051 31.53 14.74 4.65
CA LEU A 1051 30.93 14.89 5.98
C LEU A 1051 29.71 13.98 6.16
N ALA A 1052 28.86 13.81 5.14
CA ALA A 1052 27.71 12.90 5.18
C ALA A 1052 28.09 11.43 5.47
N HIS A 1053 29.32 11.03 5.15
CA HIS A 1053 29.82 9.67 5.40
C HIS A 1053 30.67 9.55 6.68
N LEU A 1054 30.75 10.61 7.49
CA LEU A 1054 31.53 10.64 8.74
C LEU A 1054 30.66 11.03 9.95
N PRO A 1055 29.58 10.29 10.27
CA PRO A 1055 28.66 10.65 11.36
C PRO A 1055 29.33 10.69 12.75
N THR A 1056 30.47 10.02 12.93
CA THR A 1056 31.23 10.02 14.18
C THR A 1056 32.07 11.29 14.39
N LEU A 1057 32.21 12.15 13.38
CA LEU A 1057 33.04 13.35 13.44
C LEU A 1057 32.46 14.43 14.36
N VAL A 1058 31.12 14.52 14.44
CA VAL A 1058 30.41 15.42 15.36
C VAL A 1058 30.78 15.12 16.82
N GLY A 1059 30.79 13.83 17.19
CA GLY A 1059 31.21 13.38 18.52
C GLY A 1059 32.69 13.64 18.79
N ALA A 1060 33.57 13.33 17.83
CA ALA A 1060 35.02 13.51 17.97
C ALA A 1060 35.44 14.98 18.11
N SER A 1061 34.75 15.89 17.41
CA SER A 1061 34.97 17.35 17.49
C SER A 1061 34.43 18.01 18.76
N LYS A 1062 33.68 17.26 19.59
CA LYS A 1062 32.99 17.74 20.79
C LYS A 1062 32.05 18.91 20.51
N GLY A 1063 31.36 18.90 19.37
CA GLY A 1063 30.42 19.95 19.00
C GLY A 1063 31.11 21.30 18.78
N ARG A 1064 32.08 21.36 17.86
CA ARG A 1064 32.91 22.54 17.59
C ARG A 1064 32.71 23.01 16.15
N SER A 1065 32.72 24.33 15.93
CA SER A 1065 32.70 24.89 14.57
C SER A 1065 34.11 25.34 14.15
N TYR A 1066 34.43 25.20 12.88
CA TYR A 1066 35.73 25.53 12.28
C TYR A 1066 35.52 26.60 11.21
N HIS A 1067 36.04 27.79 11.46
CA HIS A 1067 35.88 28.96 10.60
C HIS A 1067 37.14 29.16 9.74
N PHE A 1068 37.01 28.86 8.45
CA PHE A 1068 38.06 29.00 7.45
C PHE A 1068 38.01 30.39 6.80
N ARG A 1069 39.10 31.13 6.96
CA ARG A 1069 39.34 32.42 6.30
C ARG A 1069 40.30 32.21 5.15
N VAL A 1070 39.76 32.16 3.93
CA VAL A 1070 40.53 31.81 2.74
C VAL A 1070 41.17 33.04 2.14
N SER A 1071 42.50 33.00 1.98
CA SER A 1071 43.25 34.07 1.33
C SER A 1071 43.79 33.67 -0.04
N GLN A 1072 43.97 34.64 -0.92
CA GLN A 1072 44.76 34.49 -2.15
C GLN A 1072 45.67 35.71 -2.25
N ALA A 1073 46.97 35.48 -2.41
CA ALA A 1073 48.00 36.53 -2.38
C ALA A 1073 47.93 37.42 -1.11
N GLY A 1074 47.63 36.82 0.04
CA GLY A 1074 47.56 37.51 1.35
C GLY A 1074 46.30 38.35 1.58
N GLN A 1075 45.37 38.40 0.64
CA GLN A 1075 44.08 39.07 0.80
C GLN A 1075 42.97 38.05 1.08
N LEU A 1076 42.10 38.33 2.05
CA LEU A 1076 40.90 37.53 2.30
C LEU A 1076 39.98 37.56 1.06
N LYS A 1077 39.59 36.38 0.57
CA LYS A 1077 38.73 36.22 -0.61
C LYS A 1077 37.40 35.56 -0.29
N SER A 1078 37.37 34.61 0.63
CA SER A 1078 36.14 33.94 1.06
C SER A 1078 36.24 33.46 2.51
N GLU A 1079 35.07 33.24 3.12
CA GLU A 1079 34.93 32.72 4.46
C GLU A 1079 33.97 31.53 4.44
N TRP A 1080 34.32 30.49 5.18
CA TRP A 1080 33.63 29.20 5.19
C TRP A 1080 33.58 28.65 6.60
N THR A 1081 32.45 28.07 7.00
CA THR A 1081 32.31 27.41 8.31
C THR A 1081 31.98 25.94 8.11
N ILE A 1082 32.75 25.07 8.77
CA ILE A 1082 32.42 23.67 8.99
C ILE A 1082 31.89 23.57 10.42
N ASP A 1083 30.57 23.42 10.55
CA ASP A 1083 29.85 23.42 11.80
C ASP A 1083 29.53 21.98 12.23
N LEU A 1084 30.20 21.51 13.28
CA LEU A 1084 30.01 20.17 13.81
C LEU A 1084 29.25 20.19 15.15
N GLU A 1085 28.55 21.27 15.49
CA GLU A 1085 27.74 21.38 16.72
C GLU A 1085 26.46 20.53 16.70
N THR A 1086 25.94 20.25 15.51
CA THR A 1086 24.71 19.49 15.30
C THR A 1086 25.00 18.20 14.53
N ASP A 1087 24.26 17.12 14.77
CA ASP A 1087 24.35 15.88 13.98
C ASP A 1087 23.37 15.96 12.80
N PRO A 1088 23.80 15.85 11.53
CA PRO A 1088 25.08 15.30 11.00
C PRO A 1088 26.17 16.31 10.63
N GLY A 1089 26.10 17.55 11.14
CA GLY A 1089 27.02 18.65 10.84
C GLY A 1089 26.53 19.50 9.68
N ALA A 1090 27.23 20.59 9.35
CA ALA A 1090 26.92 21.44 8.21
C ALA A 1090 28.17 22.16 7.68
N ILE A 1091 28.18 22.49 6.38
CA ILE A 1091 29.17 23.40 5.79
C ILE A 1091 28.42 24.54 5.12
N TYR A 1092 28.80 25.79 5.39
CA TYR A 1092 28.20 26.98 4.81
C TYR A 1092 29.21 28.13 4.64
N ARG A 1093 28.90 29.06 3.72
CA ARG A 1093 29.67 30.29 3.54
C ARG A 1093 29.45 31.27 4.70
N GLY A 1094 30.50 32.00 5.05
CA GLY A 1094 30.51 33.05 6.06
C GLY A 1094 30.89 32.56 7.46
N ALA A 1095 30.85 33.50 8.41
CA ALA A 1095 31.18 33.26 9.80
C ALA A 1095 30.20 32.29 10.49
N PRO A 1096 30.61 31.62 11.59
CA PRO A 1096 29.75 30.71 12.34
C PRO A 1096 28.47 31.39 12.83
N LYS A 1097 27.34 30.70 12.70
CA LYS A 1097 26.01 31.21 13.10
C LYS A 1097 25.76 31.14 14.61
N ASN A 1098 26.45 30.25 15.31
CA ASN A 1098 26.32 30.03 16.75
C ASN A 1098 27.55 30.53 17.51
N SER A 1099 27.35 30.97 18.76
CA SER A 1099 28.41 31.51 19.64
C SER A 1099 29.20 30.44 20.40
N GLY A 1100 29.23 29.19 19.90
CA GLY A 1100 29.91 28.09 20.58
C GLY A 1100 31.43 28.12 20.42
N LYS A 1101 32.09 26.97 20.59
CA LYS A 1101 33.55 26.88 20.49
C LYS A 1101 33.93 26.96 19.01
N VAL A 1102 34.57 28.06 18.61
CA VAL A 1102 35.01 28.28 17.21
C VAL A 1102 36.53 28.18 17.11
N CYS A 1103 37.00 27.31 16.21
CA CYS A 1103 38.40 27.28 15.78
C CYS A 1103 38.54 28.08 14.47
N GLU A 1104 39.25 29.20 14.50
CA GLU A 1104 39.54 30.00 13.31
C GLU A 1104 40.83 29.49 12.64
N ILE A 1105 40.76 29.32 11.32
CA ILE A 1105 41.82 28.79 10.47
C ILE A 1105 41.96 29.75 9.28
N ALA A 1106 43.05 30.50 9.20
CA ALA A 1106 43.41 31.25 8.00
C ALA A 1106 44.39 30.45 7.14
N MET A 1107 44.02 30.22 5.88
CA MET A 1107 44.73 29.34 4.96
C MET A 1107 44.63 29.85 3.52
N ASP A 1108 45.69 29.67 2.72
CA ASP A 1108 45.71 30.05 1.31
C ASP A 1108 44.82 29.11 0.45
N ASP A 1109 44.20 29.67 -0.59
CA ASP A 1109 43.31 28.96 -1.52
C ASP A 1109 43.95 27.68 -2.10
N LEU A 1110 45.23 27.75 -2.51
CA LEU A 1110 45.94 26.58 -3.04
C LEU A 1110 46.23 25.56 -1.94
N ALA A 1111 46.53 26.00 -0.73
CA ALA A 1111 46.75 25.08 0.39
C ALA A 1111 45.48 24.29 0.73
N ILE A 1112 44.30 24.93 0.67
CA ILE A 1112 43.01 24.24 0.83
C ILE A 1112 42.77 23.27 -0.33
N TYR A 1113 43.06 23.67 -1.58
CA TYR A 1113 42.98 22.76 -2.73
C TYR A 1113 43.80 21.49 -2.51
N HIS A 1114 45.08 21.65 -2.24
CA HIS A 1114 45.99 20.51 -2.08
C HIS A 1114 45.68 19.68 -0.84
N LEU A 1115 45.18 20.31 0.23
CA LEU A 1115 44.70 19.63 1.43
C LEU A 1115 43.53 18.70 1.12
N VAL A 1116 42.51 19.19 0.40
CA VAL A 1116 41.32 18.39 0.08
C VAL A 1116 41.62 17.32 -0.97
N GLU A 1117 42.53 17.60 -1.91
CA GLU A 1117 43.05 16.63 -2.88
C GLU A 1117 44.00 15.58 -2.27
N GLY A 1118 44.45 15.79 -1.03
CA GLY A 1118 45.39 14.89 -0.36
C GLY A 1118 46.83 14.94 -0.91
N THR A 1119 47.12 15.91 -1.78
CA THR A 1119 48.48 16.18 -2.30
C THR A 1119 49.33 16.99 -1.31
N LEU A 1120 48.68 17.66 -0.35
CA LEU A 1120 49.29 18.22 0.85
C LEU A 1120 48.71 17.50 2.07
N SER A 1121 49.56 16.86 2.88
CA SER A 1121 49.06 16.14 4.05
C SER A 1121 48.42 17.11 5.06
N PRO A 1122 47.31 16.73 5.72
CA PRO A 1122 46.65 17.59 6.70
C PRO A 1122 47.60 18.12 7.79
N GLN A 1123 48.54 17.31 8.26
CA GLN A 1123 49.54 17.72 9.25
C GLN A 1123 50.42 18.87 8.74
N LYS A 1124 50.83 18.83 7.47
CA LYS A 1124 51.65 19.88 6.84
C LYS A 1124 50.82 21.13 6.53
N ALA A 1125 49.58 20.95 6.06
CA ALA A 1125 48.67 22.06 5.77
C ALA A 1125 48.35 22.87 7.04
N PHE A 1126 47.96 22.21 8.13
CA PHE A 1126 47.64 22.89 9.39
C PHE A 1126 48.87 23.36 10.16
N ALA A 1127 50.06 22.80 9.90
CA ALA A 1127 51.30 23.39 10.42
C ALA A 1127 51.54 24.80 9.84
N GLN A 1128 51.25 24.98 8.54
CA GLN A 1128 51.47 26.22 7.80
C GLN A 1128 50.32 27.25 7.91
N ALA A 1129 49.13 26.82 8.33
CA ALA A 1129 47.99 27.71 8.55
C ALA A 1129 48.10 28.50 9.87
N ASN A 1130 47.47 29.68 9.89
CA ASN A 1130 47.32 30.46 11.11
C ASN A 1130 46.02 30.01 11.83
N ILE A 1131 46.17 29.42 13.02
CA ILE A 1131 45.09 28.72 13.72
C ILE A 1131 45.04 29.22 15.17
N ASN A 1132 43.87 29.67 15.63
CA ASN A 1132 43.70 30.21 16.98
C ASN A 1132 43.65 29.13 18.09
N ASP A 1133 43.17 27.92 17.77
CA ASP A 1133 43.10 26.76 18.66
C ASP A 1133 43.65 25.51 17.97
N ARG A 1134 44.98 25.32 18.04
CA ARG A 1134 45.64 24.16 17.41
C ARG A 1134 45.21 22.81 18.02
N SER A 1135 44.75 22.78 19.27
CA SER A 1135 44.26 21.55 19.91
C SER A 1135 42.96 21.03 19.28
N ALA A 1136 42.27 21.88 18.52
CA ALA A 1136 41.05 21.54 17.79
C ALA A 1136 41.28 20.68 16.55
N ILE A 1137 42.50 20.73 15.99
CA ILE A 1137 42.74 20.29 14.62
C ILE A 1137 42.63 18.78 14.50
N ASP A 1138 43.18 18.03 15.46
CA ASP A 1138 43.15 16.57 15.45
C ASP A 1138 41.74 15.99 15.26
N ALA A 1139 40.71 16.69 15.76
CA ALA A 1139 39.33 16.24 15.67
C ALA A 1139 38.67 16.46 14.29
N ILE A 1140 39.14 17.42 13.47
CA ILE A 1140 38.66 17.63 12.10
C ILE A 1140 39.53 16.92 11.05
N MET A 1141 40.73 16.46 11.42
CA MET A 1141 41.65 15.74 10.52
C MET A 1141 41.00 14.58 9.74
N PRO A 1142 40.11 13.74 10.31
CA PRO A 1142 39.51 12.64 9.56
C PRO A 1142 38.74 13.09 8.30
N LEU A 1143 38.19 14.30 8.30
CA LEU A 1143 37.48 14.87 7.14
C LEU A 1143 38.40 15.06 5.92
N PHE A 1144 39.68 15.36 6.17
CA PHE A 1144 40.68 15.63 5.13
C PHE A 1144 41.53 14.40 4.79
N ILE A 1145 41.61 13.41 5.69
CA ILE A 1145 42.32 12.14 5.47
C ILE A 1145 41.45 11.12 4.71
N SER A 1146 40.13 11.22 4.86
CA SER A 1146 39.16 10.37 4.19
C SER A 1146 39.37 10.37 2.67
N LYS A 1147 39.98 9.30 2.15
CA LYS A 1147 40.02 8.97 0.71
C LYS A 1147 38.67 8.43 0.24
N SER A 1148 37.57 9.05 0.66
CA SER A 1148 36.27 8.83 0.07
C SER A 1148 36.39 9.20 -1.41
N LYS A 1149 36.57 8.19 -2.27
CA LYS A 1149 36.37 8.30 -3.72
C LYS A 1149 34.86 8.46 -3.93
N LEU A 1150 34.37 9.68 -3.77
CA LEU A 1150 33.09 10.12 -4.32
C LEU A 1150 33.34 10.58 -5.75
#